data_AF-A0A3D0NHD9-F1
#
_entry.id   AF-A0A3D0NHD9-F1
#
_cell.length_a   1.000
_cell.length_b   1.000
_cell.length_c   1.000
_cell.angle_alpha   90.00
_cell.angle_beta   90.00
_cell.angle_gamma   90.00
#
_symmetry.space_group_name_H-M   'P 1'
#
loop_
_entity.id
_entity.type
_entity.pdbx_description
1 polymer ?
#
loop_
_entity_poly.entity_id
_entity_poly.type
_entity_poly.pdbx_seq_one_letter_code
_entity_poly.pdbx_strand_id
1 'polypeptide(L)'
;MAIQLIDRREMMRIGGLTLGGLGLADLVKAAPAPSKLGTSFGRAKNIIFLYLCGGPPQHETFDPKPDAPTEIRGPFNPIQTNIPGIQFSELLPRTAAMADKIAVIRSMSTDDNIHSSSGHWVLTGYKYQGPNARTIQKSDWPFYGSIIKRYKPSETMPGLSSLVIPDYVRQNENVTPAGQLGGLMGPQWAPEHFVGDPSRSDYKIEGFEPLGITLDRMKGRRSLQEKLEDRLRNADTSKAVDTLSTYQQQAFELMTSGKARNAFNVQEEPEHVRDRYGRNRWGQCVLLARRLIESGVRLVHVNWPREPGDNASDNPLWDTHAQNADRLEDVLCPIFDVGYTALIEDLEQRGLLDETLVVAIGEFGRTPKINAKGGRDHWGPVFSATLAGAGISGGQVYGSSDAHGAYPKTDKVDPGHLTSTIFHLAGLDYLGTFTDPAGRELAFSKQPALLSLLGDQPATAERCECTGDVARVPDFDEKMMIRQTSFEGRQVLQPSNTPSRPKGWRFINTKTFSAEIQQAGTLGKLSVEQHLVLRSSQGDLPGSGSLVGQEVRSPFPGTYRLHASVVAEASPETGQQFLEKYSCYLVFFEFTEKAKQIDKRKVTGELEFVPEFVTDDTDQFQAVEITKAFMVPRGNFSFGLGMGVGVEIRQKPGTGEGVLAGQFKLHVLNLDLDFVGKERDLDVVV
;
A
#
# COMPACT_ATOMS: atom_id res chain seq x y z
N MET A 1 -29.30 25.96 57.39
CA MET A 1 -30.01 26.61 56.27
C MET A 1 -29.99 25.62 55.11
N ALA A 2 -31.13 25.02 54.80
CA ALA A 2 -31.22 23.90 53.86
C ALA A 2 -30.95 24.37 52.42
N ILE A 3 -30.06 23.66 51.72
CA ILE A 3 -29.81 23.84 50.29
C ILE A 3 -31.03 23.27 49.56
N GLN A 4 -31.83 24.12 48.94
CA GLN A 4 -32.90 23.70 48.04
C GLN A 4 -32.26 23.03 46.80
N LEU A 5 -32.56 21.75 46.61
CA LEU A 5 -32.25 21.02 45.38
C LEU A 5 -33.13 21.57 44.26
N ILE A 6 -32.50 22.15 43.24
CA ILE A 6 -33.15 22.59 42.00
C ILE A 6 -33.80 21.38 41.32
N ASP A 7 -35.08 21.49 40.98
CA ASP A 7 -35.78 20.43 40.26
C ASP A 7 -35.21 20.29 38.83
N ARG A 8 -35.16 19.05 38.31
CA ARG A 8 -34.74 18.75 36.92
C ARG A 8 -35.49 19.60 35.89
N ARG A 9 -36.72 20.00 36.20
CA ARG A 9 -37.56 20.84 35.35
C ARG A 9 -37.15 22.32 35.36
N GLU A 10 -36.58 22.81 36.46
CA GLU A 10 -35.96 24.14 36.54
C GLU A 10 -34.58 24.14 35.89
N MET A 11 -33.79 23.07 36.02
CA MET A 11 -32.51 22.93 35.32
C MET A 11 -32.69 22.91 33.78
N MET A 12 -33.78 22.34 33.29
CA MET A 12 -34.17 22.39 31.87
C MET A 12 -34.67 23.78 31.43
N ARG A 13 -35.30 24.57 32.31
CA ARG A 13 -35.71 25.95 32.03
C ARG A 13 -34.52 26.91 32.04
N ILE A 14 -33.59 26.75 32.97
CA ILE A 14 -32.35 27.53 33.08
C ILE A 14 -31.38 27.15 31.94
N GLY A 15 -31.31 25.86 31.57
CA GLY A 15 -30.60 25.40 30.38
C GLY A 15 -31.24 25.88 29.06
N GLY A 16 -32.57 26.04 29.02
CA GLY A 16 -33.29 26.58 27.87
C GLY A 16 -33.09 28.09 27.67
N LEU A 17 -32.76 28.84 28.72
CA LEU A 17 -32.52 30.29 28.67
C LEU A 17 -31.05 30.67 28.44
N THR A 18 -30.11 29.72 28.57
CA THR A 18 -28.68 29.92 28.30
C THR A 18 -28.24 29.45 26.90
N LEU A 19 -29.12 28.78 26.14
CA LEU A 19 -28.91 28.38 24.75
C LEU A 19 -29.41 29.41 23.71
N GLY A 20 -29.67 30.65 24.15
CA GLY A 20 -30.08 31.75 23.28
C GLY A 20 -28.93 32.34 22.46
N GLY A 21 -28.69 31.77 21.28
CA GLY A 21 -28.55 32.57 20.05
C GLY A 21 -27.20 33.16 19.64
N LEU A 22 -26.15 33.19 20.46
CA LEU A 22 -24.91 33.93 20.08
C LEU A 22 -23.59 33.14 20.09
N GLY A 23 -23.58 31.83 20.35
CA GLY A 23 -22.34 31.02 20.34
C GLY A 23 -22.17 30.11 19.12
N LEU A 24 -23.27 29.52 18.63
CA LEU A 24 -23.26 28.52 17.55
C LEU A 24 -23.43 29.16 16.16
N ALA A 25 -24.16 30.28 16.07
CA ALA A 25 -24.35 31.01 14.82
C ALA A 25 -23.04 31.64 14.31
N ASP A 26 -22.15 32.07 15.21
CA ASP A 26 -20.84 32.65 14.86
C ASP A 26 -19.81 31.58 14.41
N LEU A 27 -20.01 30.31 14.77
CA LEU A 27 -19.17 29.19 14.35
C LEU A 27 -19.58 28.60 12.98
N VAL A 28 -20.78 28.92 12.50
CA VAL A 28 -21.32 28.43 11.21
C VAL A 28 -21.58 29.63 10.30
N LYS A 29 -20.50 30.19 9.74
CA LYS A 29 -20.63 31.12 8.61
C LYS A 29 -21.29 30.39 7.43
N ALA A 30 -22.45 30.89 7.02
CA ALA A 30 -23.22 30.34 5.91
C ALA A 30 -22.39 30.26 4.63
N ALA A 31 -22.23 29.05 4.08
CA ALA A 31 -21.66 28.88 2.76
C ALA A 31 -22.63 29.47 1.71
N PRO A 32 -22.16 30.27 0.74
CA PRO A 32 -23.02 30.77 -0.32
C PRO A 32 -23.57 29.63 -1.18
N ALA A 33 -24.80 29.81 -1.67
CA ALA A 33 -25.46 28.90 -2.59
C ALA A 33 -24.59 28.69 -3.84
N PRO A 34 -24.56 27.48 -4.43
CA PRO A 34 -23.77 27.22 -5.62
C PRO A 34 -24.19 28.19 -6.74
N SER A 35 -23.24 28.96 -7.25
CA SER A 35 -23.42 29.72 -8.49
C SER A 35 -23.77 28.73 -9.62
N LYS A 36 -24.63 29.13 -10.56
CA LYS A 36 -24.92 28.34 -11.76
C LYS A 36 -23.64 28.23 -12.60
N LEU A 37 -22.82 27.23 -12.31
CA LEU A 37 -21.64 26.87 -13.07
C LEU A 37 -22.08 26.32 -14.44
N GLY A 38 -21.33 26.64 -15.49
CA GLY A 38 -21.53 26.04 -16.81
C GLY A 38 -21.39 24.52 -16.78
N THR A 39 -22.13 23.82 -17.64
CA THR A 39 -21.96 22.38 -17.83
C THR A 39 -20.78 22.09 -18.74
N SER A 40 -19.86 21.20 -18.32
CA SER A 40 -18.76 20.68 -19.16
C SER A 40 -19.05 19.24 -19.63
N PHE A 41 -18.05 18.54 -20.19
CA PHE A 41 -18.21 17.25 -20.90
C PHE A 41 -19.00 16.20 -20.12
N GLY A 42 -18.70 16.02 -18.82
CA GLY A 42 -19.63 15.34 -17.90
C GLY A 42 -19.83 13.84 -18.10
N ARG A 43 -18.89 13.14 -18.76
CA ARG A 43 -18.95 11.67 -18.91
C ARG A 43 -18.66 10.87 -17.65
N ALA A 44 -17.78 11.36 -16.77
CA ALA A 44 -17.48 10.68 -15.53
C ALA A 44 -18.63 10.89 -14.55
N LYS A 45 -19.58 9.96 -14.47
CA LYS A 45 -20.60 9.91 -13.41
C LYS A 45 -20.03 9.43 -12.08
N ASN A 46 -18.96 8.65 -12.11
CA ASN A 46 -18.20 8.19 -10.94
C ASN A 46 -16.70 8.44 -11.12
N ILE A 47 -15.97 8.55 -10.01
CA ILE A 47 -14.52 8.69 -10.01
C ILE A 47 -13.92 7.74 -8.98
N ILE A 48 -12.97 6.90 -9.40
CA ILE A 48 -12.10 6.15 -8.50
C ILE A 48 -10.69 6.72 -8.64
N PHE A 49 -10.13 7.19 -7.54
CA PHE A 49 -8.79 7.76 -7.52
C PHE A 49 -7.88 6.91 -6.63
N LEU A 50 -6.94 6.22 -7.25
CA LEU A 50 -5.99 5.31 -6.63
C LEU A 50 -4.69 6.07 -6.33
N TYR A 51 -4.48 6.41 -5.06
CA TYR A 51 -3.33 7.19 -4.63
C TYR A 51 -2.21 6.28 -4.12
N LEU A 52 -1.17 6.14 -4.95
CA LEU A 52 0.01 5.31 -4.71
C LEU A 52 1.03 6.08 -3.85
N CYS A 53 0.64 6.35 -2.60
CA CYS A 53 1.42 7.11 -1.64
C CYS A 53 2.85 6.55 -1.53
N GLY A 54 3.83 7.44 -1.61
CA GLY A 54 5.25 7.11 -1.68
C GLY A 54 5.85 7.37 -3.06
N GLY A 55 5.09 7.68 -4.10
CA GLY A 55 5.67 8.11 -5.39
C GLY A 55 6.32 6.97 -6.20
N PRO A 56 5.53 6.27 -7.04
CA PRO A 56 6.00 5.14 -7.82
C PRO A 56 7.18 5.48 -8.73
N PRO A 57 8.22 4.61 -8.79
CA PRO A 57 9.34 4.83 -9.69
C PRO A 57 8.95 4.61 -11.14
N GLN A 58 9.15 5.63 -11.96
CA GLN A 58 8.79 5.62 -13.38
C GLN A 58 9.53 4.54 -14.18
N HIS A 59 10.80 4.25 -13.86
CA HIS A 59 11.63 3.25 -14.54
C HIS A 59 11.11 1.82 -14.39
N GLU A 60 10.56 1.50 -13.21
CA GLU A 60 10.09 0.15 -12.89
C GLU A 60 8.57 -0.01 -13.05
N THR A 61 7.88 1.04 -13.52
CA THR A 61 6.44 1.02 -13.77
C THR A 61 6.15 1.34 -15.24
N PHE A 62 5.84 2.59 -15.55
CA PHE A 62 5.22 3.00 -16.81
C PHE A 62 6.18 3.61 -17.82
N ASP A 63 7.43 3.89 -17.47
CA ASP A 63 8.42 4.56 -18.34
C ASP A 63 9.83 3.91 -18.23
N PRO A 64 9.96 2.63 -18.62
CA PRO A 64 11.25 1.95 -18.61
C PRO A 64 12.26 2.62 -19.56
N LYS A 65 13.54 2.58 -19.19
CA LYS A 65 14.65 3.16 -19.96
C LYS A 65 15.67 2.09 -20.38
N PRO A 66 15.33 1.19 -21.32
CA PRO A 66 16.18 0.04 -21.67
C PRO A 66 17.59 0.43 -22.09
N ASP A 67 17.74 1.56 -22.78
CA ASP A 67 19.02 2.05 -23.30
C ASP A 67 19.85 2.83 -22.27
N ALA A 68 19.30 3.09 -21.08
CA ALA A 68 20.04 3.77 -20.02
C ALA A 68 21.03 2.81 -19.33
N PRO A 69 22.12 3.33 -18.73
CA PRO A 69 23.04 2.52 -17.93
C PRO A 69 22.33 1.70 -16.84
N THR A 70 22.88 0.56 -16.44
CA THR A 70 22.28 -0.36 -15.46
C THR A 70 21.95 0.32 -14.13
N GLU A 71 22.77 1.27 -13.69
CA GLU A 71 22.53 2.08 -12.48
C GLU A 71 21.34 3.05 -12.59
N ILE A 72 20.85 3.29 -13.82
CA ILE A 72 19.66 4.09 -14.11
C ILE A 72 18.46 3.23 -14.44
N ARG A 73 18.57 2.29 -15.39
CA ARG A 73 17.43 1.48 -15.85
C ARG A 73 16.97 0.45 -14.83
N GLY A 74 17.83 0.09 -13.86
CA GLY A 74 17.54 -0.94 -12.88
C GLY A 74 17.65 -2.37 -13.44
N PRO A 75 17.28 -3.38 -12.64
CA PRO A 75 17.45 -4.79 -12.99
C PRO A 75 16.32 -5.36 -13.86
N PHE A 76 15.26 -4.57 -14.11
CA PHE A 76 14.06 -5.03 -14.79
C PHE A 76 14.09 -4.69 -16.27
N ASN A 77 13.46 -5.55 -17.07
CA ASN A 77 13.35 -5.37 -18.51
C ASN A 77 12.04 -4.68 -18.88
N PRO A 78 12.01 -3.89 -19.97
CA PRO A 78 10.75 -3.51 -20.58
C PRO A 78 10.08 -4.73 -21.22
N ILE A 79 8.76 -4.73 -21.24
CA ILE A 79 7.90 -5.63 -22.00
C ILE A 79 7.06 -4.82 -22.98
N GLN A 80 6.81 -5.40 -24.15
CA GLN A 80 5.90 -4.85 -25.13
C GLN A 80 4.46 -5.00 -24.60
N THR A 81 3.70 -3.90 -24.59
CA THR A 81 2.27 -3.94 -24.25
C THR A 81 1.46 -4.45 -25.43
N ASN A 82 0.13 -4.54 -25.28
CA ASN A 82 -0.76 -4.84 -26.39
C ASN A 82 -0.89 -3.72 -27.45
N ILE A 83 -0.18 -2.60 -27.29
CA ILE A 83 -0.10 -1.49 -28.26
C ILE A 83 1.32 -1.35 -28.81
N PRO A 84 1.54 -1.45 -30.14
CA PRO A 84 2.87 -1.33 -30.73
C PRO A 84 3.62 -0.07 -30.30
N GLY A 85 4.90 -0.20 -29.93
CA GLY A 85 5.76 0.92 -29.55
C GLY A 85 5.56 1.45 -28.13
N ILE A 86 4.54 0.98 -27.40
CA ILE A 86 4.38 1.25 -25.97
C ILE A 86 4.98 0.08 -25.17
N GLN A 87 5.86 0.40 -24.23
CA GLN A 87 6.49 -0.57 -23.34
C GLN A 87 6.30 -0.18 -21.89
N PHE A 88 6.01 -1.15 -21.02
CA PHE A 88 6.01 -1.02 -19.56
C PHE A 88 7.07 -1.94 -18.96
N SER A 89 7.31 -1.82 -17.65
CA SER A 89 8.17 -2.74 -16.92
C SER A 89 7.58 -4.15 -16.89
N GLU A 90 8.43 -5.19 -16.94
CA GLU A 90 8.06 -6.59 -16.74
C GLU A 90 7.39 -6.89 -15.38
N LEU A 91 7.40 -5.92 -14.45
CA LEU A 91 6.68 -5.99 -13.18
C LEU A 91 5.18 -5.72 -13.29
N LEU A 92 4.70 -5.20 -14.43
CA LEU A 92 3.29 -4.88 -14.67
C LEU A 92 2.72 -5.67 -15.87
N PRO A 93 2.84 -7.02 -15.91
CA PRO A 93 2.47 -7.82 -17.06
C PRO A 93 0.98 -7.73 -17.41
N ARG A 94 0.09 -7.68 -16.41
CA ARG A 94 -1.36 -7.62 -16.65
C ARG A 94 -1.78 -6.23 -17.12
N THR A 95 -1.21 -5.18 -16.53
CA THR A 95 -1.46 -3.80 -16.97
C THR A 95 -0.96 -3.59 -18.39
N ALA A 96 0.20 -4.16 -18.75
CA ALA A 96 0.71 -4.14 -20.13
C ALA A 96 -0.23 -4.85 -21.13
N ALA A 97 -0.90 -5.93 -20.70
CA ALA A 97 -1.86 -6.65 -21.54
C ALA A 97 -3.16 -5.87 -21.82
N MET A 98 -3.45 -4.80 -21.09
CA MET A 98 -4.62 -3.93 -21.28
C MET A 98 -4.24 -2.46 -21.52
N ALA A 99 -3.04 -2.20 -22.05
CA ALA A 99 -2.58 -0.84 -22.30
C ALA A 99 -3.52 -0.07 -23.24
N ASP A 100 -4.29 -0.76 -24.09
CA ASP A 100 -5.31 -0.19 -24.95
C ASP A 100 -6.53 0.42 -24.21
N LYS A 101 -6.73 0.10 -22.93
CA LYS A 101 -7.81 0.65 -22.08
C LYS A 101 -7.38 1.86 -21.27
N ILE A 102 -6.08 2.15 -21.22
CA ILE A 102 -5.53 3.20 -20.35
C ILE A 102 -4.74 4.23 -21.16
N ALA A 103 -4.74 5.47 -20.69
CA ALA A 103 -3.81 6.50 -21.11
C ALA A 103 -2.75 6.70 -20.03
N VAL A 104 -1.48 6.79 -20.42
CA VAL A 104 -0.36 7.03 -19.50
C VAL A 104 0.23 8.40 -19.74
N ILE A 105 0.27 9.25 -18.72
CA ILE A 105 1.03 10.50 -18.77
C ILE A 105 2.43 10.23 -18.23
N ARG A 106 3.49 10.40 -19.03
CA ARG A 106 4.89 10.17 -18.61
C ARG A 106 5.66 11.44 -18.25
N SER A 107 5.00 12.59 -18.32
CA SER A 107 5.58 13.92 -18.17
C SER A 107 4.98 14.71 -16.99
N MET A 108 4.33 14.03 -16.04
CA MET A 108 3.84 14.67 -14.81
C MET A 108 5.03 15.26 -14.05
N SER A 109 4.86 16.45 -13.44
CA SER A 109 5.95 17.15 -12.79
C SER A 109 5.47 18.09 -11.68
N THR A 110 6.02 17.93 -10.48
CA THR A 110 5.81 18.87 -9.36
C THR A 110 7.01 19.81 -9.16
N ASP A 111 8.17 19.46 -9.71
CA ASP A 111 9.47 20.07 -9.35
C ASP A 111 9.69 20.18 -7.82
N ASP A 112 9.03 19.32 -7.05
CA ASP A 112 9.05 19.32 -5.59
C ASP A 112 9.32 17.88 -5.10
N ASN A 113 10.35 17.74 -4.27
CA ASN A 113 10.80 16.45 -3.74
C ASN A 113 10.20 16.14 -2.37
N ILE A 114 9.25 16.93 -1.88
CA ILE A 114 8.67 16.76 -0.55
C ILE A 114 7.28 16.12 -0.68
N HIS A 115 7.08 14.97 -0.02
CA HIS A 115 5.82 14.23 -0.06
C HIS A 115 4.61 15.10 0.28
N SER A 116 4.75 15.96 1.29
CA SER A 116 3.63 16.74 1.83
C SER A 116 3.13 17.80 0.84
N SER A 117 4.04 18.60 0.28
CA SER A 117 3.69 19.70 -0.62
C SER A 117 3.42 19.22 -2.04
N SER A 118 4.12 18.17 -2.51
CA SER A 118 3.84 17.52 -3.79
C SER A 118 2.49 16.81 -3.76
N GLY A 119 2.22 16.05 -2.69
CA GLY A 119 0.91 15.41 -2.47
C GLY A 119 -0.21 16.44 -2.40
N HIS A 120 -0.03 17.54 -1.65
CA HIS A 120 -0.99 18.65 -1.66
C HIS A 120 -1.26 19.14 -3.09
N TRP A 121 -0.23 19.30 -3.93
CA TRP A 121 -0.45 19.74 -5.31
C TRP A 121 -1.26 18.72 -6.13
N VAL A 122 -0.95 17.43 -6.03
CA VAL A 122 -1.72 16.37 -6.70
C VAL A 122 -3.18 16.33 -6.23
N LEU A 123 -3.43 16.53 -4.94
CA LEU A 123 -4.76 16.43 -4.34
C LEU A 123 -5.62 17.71 -4.47
N THR A 124 -5.02 18.83 -4.89
CA THR A 124 -5.73 20.12 -4.92
C THR A 124 -5.63 20.86 -6.25
N GLY A 125 -4.66 20.52 -7.10
CA GLY A 125 -4.29 21.27 -8.30
C GLY A 125 -3.46 22.53 -8.02
N TYR A 126 -3.14 22.82 -6.75
CA TYR A 126 -2.38 24.00 -6.34
C TYR A 126 -1.11 23.67 -5.55
N LYS A 127 0.01 24.34 -5.91
CA LYS A 127 1.24 24.32 -5.10
C LYS A 127 0.95 24.85 -3.70
N TYR A 128 1.42 24.13 -2.69
CA TYR A 128 1.34 24.56 -1.30
C TYR A 128 2.10 25.88 -1.09
N GLN A 129 1.49 26.83 -0.37
CA GLN A 129 2.06 28.17 -0.12
C GLN A 129 2.42 28.42 1.35
N GLY A 130 2.10 27.48 2.25
CA GLY A 130 2.36 27.62 3.68
C GLY A 130 3.79 27.25 4.07
N PRO A 131 4.17 27.48 5.34
CA PRO A 131 5.52 27.20 5.83
C PRO A 131 5.81 25.70 5.98
N ASN A 132 4.79 24.85 6.18
CA ASN A 132 4.96 23.42 6.38
C ASN A 132 3.69 22.64 6.00
N ALA A 133 3.76 21.80 4.96
CA ALA A 133 2.65 20.98 4.49
C ALA A 133 2.44 19.67 5.28
N ARG A 134 3.23 19.41 6.34
CA ARG A 134 3.17 18.14 7.11
C ARG A 134 1.96 18.02 8.04
N THR A 135 1.14 19.05 8.13
CA THR A 135 -0.09 19.07 8.91
C THR A 135 -1.21 19.71 8.11
N ILE A 136 -2.43 19.19 8.26
CA ILE A 136 -3.62 19.78 7.66
C ILE A 136 -3.87 21.16 8.25
N GLN A 137 -4.14 22.15 7.39
CA GLN A 137 -4.52 23.50 7.80
C GLN A 137 -5.88 23.88 7.24
N LYS A 138 -6.61 24.73 7.99
CA LYS A 138 -7.85 25.35 7.48
C LYS A 138 -7.61 26.24 6.27
N SER A 139 -6.38 26.73 6.09
CA SER A 139 -5.95 27.54 4.95
C SER A 139 -5.52 26.73 3.73
N ASP A 140 -5.53 25.39 3.79
CA ASP A 140 -5.18 24.53 2.66
C ASP A 140 -6.14 24.77 1.49
N TRP A 141 -5.63 24.56 0.28
CA TRP A 141 -6.53 24.51 -0.87
C TRP A 141 -7.49 23.32 -0.70
N PRO A 142 -8.77 23.44 -1.06
CA PRO A 142 -9.70 22.32 -0.92
C PRO A 142 -9.25 21.11 -1.74
N PHE A 143 -9.39 19.93 -1.15
CA PHE A 143 -9.29 18.65 -1.86
C PHE A 143 -10.21 18.65 -3.09
N TYR A 144 -9.75 18.11 -4.23
CA TYR A 144 -10.57 18.08 -5.46
C TYR A 144 -11.93 17.37 -5.24
N GLY A 145 -11.96 16.34 -4.39
CA GLY A 145 -13.20 15.65 -4.03
C GLY A 145 -14.16 16.49 -3.17
N SER A 146 -13.64 17.45 -2.40
CA SER A 146 -14.47 18.42 -1.67
C SER A 146 -15.17 19.41 -2.61
N ILE A 147 -14.49 19.84 -3.68
CA ILE A 147 -15.10 20.67 -4.73
C ILE A 147 -16.21 19.88 -5.44
N ILE A 148 -15.94 18.62 -5.82
CA ILE A 148 -16.94 17.75 -6.45
C ILE A 148 -18.12 17.50 -5.50
N LYS A 149 -17.88 17.21 -4.22
CA LYS A 149 -18.93 17.03 -3.19
C LYS A 149 -19.87 18.23 -3.12
N ARG A 150 -19.35 19.46 -3.24
CA ARG A 150 -20.17 20.68 -3.20
C ARG A 150 -20.96 20.93 -4.47
N TYR A 151 -20.32 20.78 -5.63
CA TYR A 151 -20.85 21.31 -6.89
C TYR A 151 -21.42 20.24 -7.84
N LYS A 152 -21.05 18.97 -7.64
CA LYS A 152 -21.59 17.80 -8.34
C LYS A 152 -21.74 16.61 -7.36
N PRO A 153 -22.58 16.74 -6.31
CA PRO A 153 -22.82 15.63 -5.39
C PRO A 153 -23.42 14.42 -6.12
N SER A 154 -23.34 13.26 -5.48
CA SER A 154 -24.09 12.08 -5.94
C SER A 154 -25.59 12.38 -5.90
N GLU A 155 -26.30 12.02 -6.97
CA GLU A 155 -27.75 12.12 -7.04
C GLU A 155 -28.44 11.02 -6.22
N THR A 156 -27.76 9.89 -5.99
CA THR A 156 -28.36 8.69 -5.37
C THR A 156 -27.83 8.40 -3.97
N MET A 157 -26.66 8.91 -3.60
CA MET A 157 -26.09 8.87 -2.26
C MET A 157 -25.43 10.21 -1.89
N PRO A 158 -26.20 11.32 -1.74
CA PRO A 158 -25.63 12.65 -1.46
C PRO A 158 -24.71 12.69 -0.23
N GLY A 159 -25.08 11.95 0.83
CA GLY A 159 -24.29 11.83 2.07
C GLY A 159 -22.95 11.11 1.92
N LEU A 160 -22.72 10.40 0.81
CA LEU A 160 -21.46 9.73 0.46
C LEU A 160 -20.91 10.21 -0.89
N SER A 161 -21.06 11.51 -1.21
CA SER A 161 -20.63 12.02 -2.52
C SER A 161 -19.10 11.95 -2.73
N SER A 162 -18.30 12.13 -1.68
CA SER A 162 -16.84 12.01 -1.75
C SER A 162 -16.37 11.28 -0.51
N LEU A 163 -15.56 10.25 -0.71
CA LEU A 163 -15.15 9.33 0.35
C LEU A 163 -13.68 8.94 0.22
N VAL A 164 -12.99 8.77 1.36
CA VAL A 164 -11.60 8.33 1.46
C VAL A 164 -11.53 7.00 2.21
N ILE A 165 -10.81 6.02 1.66
CA ILE A 165 -10.52 4.71 2.25
C ILE A 165 -9.06 4.29 2.00
N PRO A 166 -8.49 3.38 2.82
CA PRO A 166 -9.00 2.91 4.11
C PRO A 166 -8.63 3.83 5.29
N ASP A 167 -7.85 4.87 5.06
CA ASP A 167 -7.51 5.93 6.01
C ASP A 167 -7.06 7.15 5.17
N TYR A 168 -6.89 8.31 5.80
CA TYR A 168 -6.15 9.43 5.21
C TYR A 168 -4.71 9.03 4.87
N VAL A 169 -4.08 9.77 3.96
CA VAL A 169 -2.64 9.67 3.72
C VAL A 169 -1.90 9.96 5.03
N ARG A 170 -1.04 9.04 5.43
CA ARG A 170 -0.13 9.16 6.58
C ARG A 170 1.30 8.90 6.11
N GLN A 171 2.18 9.90 6.23
CA GLN A 171 3.59 9.73 5.88
C GLN A 171 4.35 8.92 6.94
N ASN A 172 3.95 9.08 8.19
CA ASN A 172 4.34 8.25 9.32
C ASN A 172 3.27 8.38 10.41
N GLU A 173 3.49 7.74 11.57
CA GLU A 173 2.57 7.73 12.70
C GLU A 173 2.08 9.14 13.11
N ASN A 174 2.90 10.19 12.94
CA ASN A 174 2.64 11.54 13.44
C ASN A 174 2.39 12.58 12.34
N VAL A 175 2.32 12.19 11.06
CA VAL A 175 2.27 13.14 9.94
C VAL A 175 1.11 12.84 9.01
N THR A 176 0.14 13.77 9.04
CA THR A 176 -0.99 13.83 8.11
C THR A 176 -0.81 15.06 7.22
N PRO A 177 -0.38 14.88 5.95
CA PRO A 177 -0.10 16.00 5.08
C PRO A 177 -1.35 16.82 4.72
N ALA A 178 -1.11 18.07 4.37
CA ALA A 178 -2.09 19.05 3.92
C ALA A 178 -2.87 18.62 2.65
N GLY A 179 -4.02 19.27 2.40
CA GLY A 179 -4.76 19.15 1.14
C GLY A 179 -5.75 17.97 1.03
N GLN A 180 -6.04 17.29 2.14
CA GLN A 180 -6.92 16.11 2.17
C GLN A 180 -8.39 16.43 2.57
N LEU A 181 -8.66 17.64 3.06
CA LEU A 181 -9.97 18.06 3.57
C LEU A 181 -10.56 19.23 2.79
N GLY A 182 -11.70 19.75 3.27
CA GLY A 182 -12.40 20.88 2.66
C GLY A 182 -11.63 22.21 2.65
N GLY A 183 -10.54 22.34 3.43
CA GLY A 183 -9.64 23.51 3.39
C GLY A 183 -10.38 24.84 3.44
N LEU A 184 -10.03 25.75 2.52
CA LEU A 184 -10.66 27.06 2.36
C LEU A 184 -12.17 27.03 2.04
N MET A 185 -12.77 25.90 1.66
CA MET A 185 -14.24 25.78 1.53
C MET A 185 -14.94 25.53 2.86
N GLY A 186 -14.18 25.09 3.88
CA GLY A 186 -14.66 24.76 5.21
C GLY A 186 -14.82 23.25 5.44
N PRO A 187 -14.81 22.83 6.71
CA PRO A 187 -14.79 21.41 7.12
C PRO A 187 -16.02 20.63 6.66
N GLN A 188 -17.12 21.33 6.41
CA GLN A 188 -18.41 20.77 6.07
C GLN A 188 -18.44 20.17 4.64
N TRP A 189 -17.42 20.48 3.84
CA TRP A 189 -17.16 19.88 2.52
C TRP A 189 -16.03 18.85 2.52
N ALA A 190 -15.45 18.51 3.68
CA ALA A 190 -14.48 17.42 3.77
C ALA A 190 -15.07 16.11 3.22
N PRO A 191 -14.25 15.24 2.60
CA PRO A 191 -14.71 13.92 2.21
C PRO A 191 -15.11 13.12 3.45
N GLU A 192 -16.06 12.19 3.29
CA GLU A 192 -16.34 11.20 4.31
C GLU A 192 -15.14 10.26 4.46
N HIS A 193 -14.89 9.80 5.68
CA HIS A 193 -13.71 9.02 6.01
C HIS A 193 -14.09 7.80 6.82
N PHE A 194 -13.69 6.63 6.35
CA PHE A 194 -13.99 5.36 7.01
C PHE A 194 -12.71 4.56 7.20
N VAL A 195 -12.42 4.25 8.46
CA VAL A 195 -11.28 3.41 8.83
C VAL A 195 -11.72 1.95 8.87
N GLY A 196 -10.94 1.11 8.20
CA GLY A 196 -11.11 -0.33 8.28
C GLY A 196 -10.19 -1.11 7.36
N ASP A 197 -10.28 -2.43 7.44
CA ASP A 197 -9.52 -3.37 6.60
C ASP A 197 -10.48 -4.39 5.96
N PRO A 198 -10.90 -4.16 4.70
CA PRO A 198 -11.82 -5.04 4.00
C PRO A 198 -11.23 -6.42 3.68
N SER A 199 -9.92 -6.63 3.88
CA SER A 199 -9.31 -7.96 3.70
C SER A 199 -9.60 -8.93 4.83
N ARG A 200 -9.97 -8.43 6.01
CA ARG A 200 -10.23 -9.27 7.16
C ARG A 200 -11.60 -9.95 7.07
N SER A 201 -11.68 -11.19 7.57
CA SER A 201 -12.95 -11.92 7.67
C SER A 201 -13.93 -11.29 8.66
N ASP A 202 -13.41 -10.59 9.68
CA ASP A 202 -14.19 -9.86 10.69
C ASP A 202 -14.37 -8.37 10.35
N TYR A 203 -14.18 -8.00 9.08
CA TYR A 203 -14.27 -6.61 8.63
C TYR A 203 -15.56 -5.94 9.09
N LYS A 204 -15.39 -4.82 9.79
CA LYS A 204 -16.44 -3.91 10.20
C LYS A 204 -15.97 -2.49 9.92
N ILE A 205 -16.92 -1.61 9.68
CA ILE A 205 -16.66 -0.18 9.56
C ILE A 205 -16.86 0.44 10.93
N GLU A 206 -15.86 1.19 11.39
CA GLU A 206 -16.00 2.00 12.59
C GLU A 206 -17.18 2.99 12.42
N GLY A 207 -18.04 3.08 13.43
CA GLY A 207 -19.20 3.99 13.42
C GLY A 207 -20.50 3.42 12.81
N PHE A 208 -20.46 2.27 12.14
CA PHE A 208 -21.68 1.57 11.67
C PHE A 208 -22.21 0.49 12.63
N GLU A 209 -21.64 0.40 13.84
CA GLU A 209 -22.08 -0.57 14.84
C GLU A 209 -23.54 -0.33 15.28
N PRO A 210 -24.31 -1.38 15.59
CA PRO A 210 -25.65 -1.21 16.12
C PRO A 210 -25.60 -0.43 17.44
N LEU A 211 -26.11 0.81 17.46
CA LEU A 211 -26.14 1.69 18.64
C LEU A 211 -26.98 1.17 19.83
N GLY A 212 -27.45 -0.08 19.80
CA GLY A 212 -28.38 -0.64 20.79
C GLY A 212 -29.76 0.04 20.80
N ILE A 213 -30.06 0.84 19.77
CA ILE A 213 -31.30 1.61 19.61
C ILE A 213 -32.02 1.09 18.37
N THR A 214 -33.30 0.78 18.50
CA THR A 214 -34.12 0.35 17.36
C THR A 214 -34.28 1.49 16.33
N LEU A 215 -34.42 1.15 15.05
CA LEU A 215 -34.64 2.13 13.98
C LEU A 215 -35.84 3.05 14.29
N ASP A 216 -36.91 2.52 14.88
CA ASP A 216 -38.09 3.31 15.28
C ASP A 216 -37.77 4.34 16.35
N ARG A 217 -36.91 3.99 17.32
CA ARG A 217 -36.46 4.92 18.36
C ARG A 217 -35.51 5.98 17.79
N MET A 218 -34.69 5.65 16.79
CA MET A 218 -33.89 6.65 16.06
C MET A 218 -34.78 7.60 15.26
N LYS A 219 -35.77 7.08 14.50
CA LYS A 219 -36.77 7.90 13.79
C LYS A 219 -37.54 8.81 14.74
N GLY A 220 -37.95 8.30 15.91
CA GLY A 220 -38.63 9.09 16.94
C GLY A 220 -37.77 10.24 17.48
N ARG A 221 -36.47 10.00 17.72
CA ARG A 221 -35.52 11.06 18.12
C ARG A 221 -35.33 12.10 17.02
N ARG A 222 -35.20 11.66 15.76
CA ARG A 222 -35.11 12.57 14.60
C ARG A 222 -36.34 13.46 14.48
N SER A 223 -37.54 12.92 14.60
CA SER A 223 -38.78 13.71 14.56
C SER A 223 -38.88 14.74 15.70
N LEU A 224 -38.41 14.39 16.90
CA LEU A 224 -38.36 15.34 18.03
C LEU A 224 -37.37 16.47 17.77
N GLN A 225 -36.23 16.13 17.20
CA GLN A 225 -35.18 17.07 16.84
C GLN A 225 -35.63 18.02 15.71
N GLU A 226 -36.26 17.51 14.65
CA GLU A 226 -36.84 18.34 13.57
C GLU A 226 -37.85 19.35 14.13
N LYS A 227 -38.72 18.91 15.06
CA LYS A 227 -39.65 19.83 15.74
C LYS A 227 -38.96 20.91 16.57
N LEU A 228 -37.78 20.63 17.13
CA LEU A 228 -36.98 21.61 17.84
C LEU A 228 -36.31 22.57 16.86
N GLU A 229 -35.73 22.06 15.78
CA GLU A 229 -35.12 22.83 14.69
C GLU A 229 -36.14 23.77 14.04
N ASP A 230 -37.37 23.31 13.79
CA ASP A 230 -38.44 24.13 13.23
C ASP A 230 -38.86 25.27 14.17
N ARG A 231 -38.83 25.01 15.49
CA ARG A 231 -39.06 26.07 16.49
C ARG A 231 -37.92 27.06 16.54
N LEU A 232 -36.68 26.59 16.40
CA LEU A 232 -35.49 27.46 16.35
C LEU A 232 -35.49 28.30 15.06
N ARG A 233 -35.83 27.71 13.90
CA ARG A 233 -36.02 28.44 12.63
C ARG A 233 -37.06 29.56 12.73
N ASN A 234 -38.13 29.33 13.48
CA ASN A 234 -39.18 30.32 13.70
C ASN A 234 -38.78 31.42 14.71
N ALA A 235 -37.76 31.18 15.54
CA ALA A 235 -37.28 32.11 16.56
C ALA A 235 -36.00 32.84 16.16
N ASP A 236 -35.21 32.26 15.26
CA ASP A 236 -33.90 32.74 14.81
C ASP A 236 -33.77 32.51 13.29
N THR A 237 -33.44 33.57 12.53
CA THR A 237 -33.34 33.54 11.06
C THR A 237 -31.98 33.05 10.55
N SER A 238 -31.20 32.38 11.42
CA SER A 238 -29.83 32.01 11.11
C SER A 238 -29.75 30.78 10.18
N LYS A 239 -29.01 30.91 9.06
CA LYS A 239 -28.65 29.82 8.12
C LYS A 239 -27.86 28.67 8.77
N ALA A 240 -27.41 28.86 10.00
CA ALA A 240 -26.70 27.86 10.79
C ALA A 240 -27.59 26.65 11.14
N VAL A 241 -28.87 26.91 11.45
CA VAL A 241 -29.85 25.85 11.77
C VAL A 241 -30.09 24.97 10.53
N ASP A 242 -30.22 25.57 9.34
CA ASP A 242 -30.42 24.82 8.10
C ASP A 242 -29.21 23.97 7.71
N THR A 243 -28.01 24.52 7.91
CA THR A 243 -26.75 23.81 7.66
C THR A 243 -26.63 22.59 8.58
N LEU A 244 -26.88 22.76 9.88
CA LEU A 244 -26.84 21.68 10.87
C LEU A 244 -27.92 20.62 10.59
N SER A 245 -29.14 21.05 10.26
CA SER A 245 -30.28 20.18 9.92
C SER A 245 -29.98 19.28 8.72
N THR A 246 -29.32 19.83 7.69
CA THR A 246 -28.88 19.11 6.49
C THR A 246 -27.85 18.03 6.82
N TYR A 247 -26.83 18.35 7.64
CA TYR A 247 -25.82 17.36 8.06
C TYR A 247 -26.42 16.21 8.84
N GLN A 248 -27.33 16.52 9.75
CA GLN A 248 -27.97 15.52 10.59
C GLN A 248 -28.93 14.64 9.77
N GLN A 249 -29.56 15.19 8.72
CA GLN A 249 -30.35 14.41 7.78
C GLN A 249 -29.47 13.41 7.02
N GLN A 250 -28.35 13.86 6.45
CA GLN A 250 -27.43 13.00 5.71
C GLN A 250 -26.83 11.90 6.59
N ALA A 251 -26.41 12.22 7.81
CA ALA A 251 -25.90 11.23 8.77
C ALA A 251 -26.98 10.22 9.16
N PHE A 252 -28.23 10.67 9.35
CA PHE A 252 -29.35 9.78 9.64
C PHE A 252 -29.66 8.84 8.48
N GLU A 253 -29.71 9.35 7.25
CA GLU A 253 -29.91 8.55 6.04
C GLU A 253 -28.78 7.52 5.85
N LEU A 254 -27.53 7.90 6.11
CA LEU A 254 -26.39 6.99 6.05
C LEU A 254 -26.55 5.83 7.06
N MET A 255 -26.90 6.13 8.30
CA MET A 255 -27.02 5.16 9.38
C MET A 255 -28.23 4.22 9.24
N THR A 256 -29.29 4.72 8.61
CA THR A 256 -30.58 4.01 8.47
C THR A 256 -30.79 3.38 7.09
N SER A 257 -30.04 3.78 6.06
CA SER A 257 -30.14 3.18 4.73
C SER A 257 -29.43 1.82 4.70
N GLY A 258 -30.17 0.77 4.32
CA GLY A 258 -29.56 -0.53 4.01
C GLY A 258 -28.58 -0.44 2.83
N LYS A 259 -28.81 0.50 1.91
CA LYS A 259 -27.98 0.73 0.73
C LYS A 259 -26.54 1.09 1.09
N ALA A 260 -26.32 2.04 2.00
CA ALA A 260 -24.98 2.40 2.44
C ALA A 260 -24.27 1.20 3.09
N ARG A 261 -24.93 0.52 4.04
CA ARG A 261 -24.35 -0.67 4.71
C ARG A 261 -23.96 -1.78 3.74
N ASN A 262 -24.84 -2.09 2.78
CA ASN A 262 -24.57 -3.12 1.78
C ASN A 262 -23.40 -2.73 0.86
N ALA A 263 -23.28 -1.45 0.51
CA ALA A 263 -22.18 -0.96 -0.33
C ALA A 263 -20.80 -1.28 0.28
N PHE A 264 -20.67 -1.18 1.60
CA PHE A 264 -19.44 -1.53 2.30
C PHE A 264 -19.29 -3.03 2.62
N ASN A 265 -20.31 -3.85 2.41
CA ASN A 265 -20.25 -5.27 2.75
C ASN A 265 -19.52 -6.08 1.66
N VAL A 266 -18.19 -6.01 1.64
CA VAL A 266 -17.35 -6.77 0.68
C VAL A 266 -17.50 -8.28 0.81
N GLN A 267 -17.99 -8.78 1.95
CA GLN A 267 -18.26 -10.20 2.20
C GLN A 267 -19.44 -10.75 1.37
N GLU A 268 -20.24 -9.89 0.76
CA GLU A 268 -21.30 -10.31 -0.18
C GLU A 268 -20.77 -10.61 -1.58
N GLU A 269 -19.53 -10.25 -1.90
CA GLU A 269 -18.92 -10.61 -3.17
C GLU A 269 -18.56 -12.10 -3.19
N PRO A 270 -18.77 -12.81 -4.32
CA PRO A 270 -18.29 -14.16 -4.47
C PRO A 270 -16.77 -14.27 -4.22
N GLU A 271 -16.34 -15.35 -3.59
CA GLU A 271 -14.91 -15.57 -3.24
C GLU A 271 -13.98 -15.38 -4.44
N HIS A 272 -14.33 -15.91 -5.62
CA HIS A 272 -13.51 -15.75 -6.82
C HIS A 272 -13.32 -14.29 -7.27
N VAL A 273 -14.30 -13.40 -7.02
CA VAL A 273 -14.16 -11.96 -7.31
C VAL A 273 -13.15 -11.36 -6.35
N ARG A 274 -13.25 -11.72 -5.06
CA ARG A 274 -12.31 -11.25 -4.04
C ARG A 274 -10.89 -11.72 -4.30
N ASP A 275 -10.74 -12.96 -4.76
CA ASP A 275 -9.44 -13.54 -5.14
C ASP A 275 -8.85 -12.83 -6.35
N ARG A 276 -9.68 -12.45 -7.34
CA ARG A 276 -9.22 -11.70 -8.53
C ARG A 276 -8.62 -10.34 -8.19
N TYR A 277 -9.11 -9.67 -7.16
CA TYR A 277 -8.51 -8.42 -6.65
C TYR A 277 -7.32 -8.68 -5.69
N GLY A 278 -7.18 -9.91 -5.21
CA GLY A 278 -6.21 -10.32 -4.18
C GLY A 278 -6.71 -10.05 -2.76
N ARG A 279 -6.49 -10.99 -1.83
CA ARG A 279 -6.90 -10.88 -0.40
C ARG A 279 -5.94 -10.05 0.47
N ASN A 280 -5.29 -9.06 -0.13
CA ASN A 280 -4.52 -8.06 0.61
C ASN A 280 -5.37 -6.80 0.80
N ARG A 281 -4.96 -5.92 1.72
CA ARG A 281 -5.74 -4.72 2.06
C ARG A 281 -5.95 -3.80 0.86
N TRP A 282 -4.94 -3.61 0.00
CA TRP A 282 -5.05 -2.78 -1.21
C TRP A 282 -6.13 -3.32 -2.15
N GLY A 283 -6.00 -4.58 -2.59
CA GLY A 283 -6.94 -5.22 -3.51
C GLY A 283 -8.38 -5.16 -3.01
N GLN A 284 -8.58 -5.43 -1.72
CA GLN A 284 -9.91 -5.40 -1.11
C GLN A 284 -10.45 -3.97 -0.93
N CYS A 285 -9.60 -2.96 -0.74
CA CYS A 285 -10.00 -1.55 -0.81
C CYS A 285 -10.39 -1.12 -2.23
N VAL A 286 -9.70 -1.60 -3.26
CA VAL A 286 -10.04 -1.34 -4.66
C VAL A 286 -11.38 -2.01 -5.02
N LEU A 287 -11.63 -3.25 -4.56
CA LEU A 287 -12.92 -3.92 -4.69
C LEU A 287 -14.05 -3.16 -3.98
N LEU A 288 -13.78 -2.68 -2.76
CA LEU A 288 -14.72 -1.83 -2.02
C LEU A 288 -15.04 -0.55 -2.80
N ALA A 289 -14.05 0.08 -3.44
CA ALA A 289 -14.28 1.25 -4.28
C ALA A 289 -15.23 0.96 -5.45
N ARG A 290 -15.08 -0.20 -6.12
CA ARG A 290 -16.02 -0.65 -7.16
C ARG A 290 -17.44 -0.77 -6.61
N ARG A 291 -17.63 -1.44 -5.47
CA ARG A 291 -18.97 -1.60 -4.85
C ARG A 291 -19.60 -0.27 -4.45
N LEU A 292 -18.79 0.67 -3.92
CA LEU A 292 -19.25 1.99 -3.51
C LEU A 292 -19.76 2.79 -4.71
N ILE A 293 -19.03 2.83 -5.82
CA ILE A 293 -19.50 3.55 -7.01
C ILE A 293 -20.70 2.89 -7.67
N GLU A 294 -20.76 1.55 -7.67
CA GLU A 294 -21.92 0.79 -8.17
C GLU A 294 -23.18 1.08 -7.32
N SER A 295 -22.99 1.32 -6.03
CA SER A 295 -24.05 1.76 -5.13
C SER A 295 -24.41 3.25 -5.32
N GLY A 296 -23.60 4.01 -6.07
CA GLY A 296 -23.85 5.42 -6.39
C GLY A 296 -22.98 6.42 -5.62
N VAL A 297 -21.87 6.02 -5.02
CA VAL A 297 -20.86 6.98 -4.53
C VAL A 297 -20.27 7.71 -5.74
N ARG A 298 -20.20 9.04 -5.66
CA ARG A 298 -19.74 9.87 -6.77
C ARG A 298 -18.21 9.85 -6.92
N LEU A 299 -17.47 9.81 -5.80
CA LEU A 299 -16.01 9.77 -5.78
C LEU A 299 -15.50 8.92 -4.63
N VAL A 300 -14.66 7.94 -4.95
CA VAL A 300 -13.90 7.13 -3.98
C VAL A 300 -12.41 7.39 -4.18
N HIS A 301 -11.77 7.91 -3.14
CA HIS A 301 -10.32 8.06 -3.06
C HIS A 301 -9.74 6.89 -2.26
N VAL A 302 -8.92 6.08 -2.91
CA VAL A 302 -8.29 4.89 -2.32
C VAL A 302 -6.81 5.18 -2.11
N ASN A 303 -6.42 5.34 -0.85
CA ASN A 303 -5.02 5.45 -0.47
C ASN A 303 -4.37 4.07 -0.42
N TRP A 304 -3.13 3.97 -0.90
CA TRP A 304 -2.32 2.78 -0.66
C TRP A 304 -2.23 2.54 0.86
N PRO A 305 -2.74 1.39 1.36
CA PRO A 305 -2.79 1.16 2.79
C PRO A 305 -1.39 0.98 3.34
N ARG A 306 -1.16 1.53 4.53
CA ARG A 306 -0.02 1.16 5.35
C ARG A 306 -0.31 -0.16 6.05
N GLU A 307 0.46 -1.18 5.71
CA GLU A 307 0.37 -2.49 6.36
C GLU A 307 1.02 -2.44 7.76
N PRO A 308 0.57 -3.28 8.72
CA PRO A 308 1.25 -3.44 10.00
C PRO A 308 2.73 -3.79 9.78
N GLY A 309 3.63 -3.06 10.43
CA GLY A 309 5.06 -3.22 10.22
C GLY A 309 5.63 -2.47 9.01
N ASP A 310 4.84 -1.86 8.12
CA ASP A 310 5.33 -1.02 7.02
C ASP A 310 5.78 0.38 7.48
N ASN A 311 6.59 0.40 8.54
CA ASN A 311 7.16 1.58 9.20
C ASN A 311 8.69 1.64 9.01
N ALA A 312 9.21 0.91 8.02
CA ALA A 312 10.62 1.00 7.67
C ALA A 312 10.93 2.44 7.24
N SER A 313 12.06 2.99 7.68
CA SER A 313 12.42 4.39 7.37
C SER A 313 12.70 4.61 5.90
N ASP A 314 13.11 3.56 5.22
CA ASP A 314 13.79 3.62 3.94
C ASP A 314 13.02 2.94 2.81
N ASN A 315 11.88 2.29 3.05
CA ASN A 315 11.00 1.81 1.99
C ASN A 315 9.50 1.67 2.37
N PRO A 316 8.89 2.61 3.12
CA PRO A 316 7.48 2.51 3.47
C PRO A 316 6.60 2.72 2.24
N LEU A 317 5.51 1.98 2.07
CA LEU A 317 4.60 2.14 0.92
C LEU A 317 5.39 2.12 -0.41
N TRP A 318 5.19 3.09 -1.30
CA TRP A 318 5.99 3.29 -2.52
C TRP A 318 7.29 4.11 -2.33
N ASP A 319 7.66 4.46 -1.09
CA ASP A 319 8.79 5.33 -0.77
C ASP A 319 10.15 4.59 -0.73
N THR A 320 10.57 4.03 -1.85
CA THR A 320 11.66 3.04 -1.97
C THR A 320 13.10 3.57 -1.88
N HIS A 321 13.46 4.32 -0.83
CA HIS A 321 14.85 4.76 -0.56
C HIS A 321 15.87 3.62 -0.35
N ALA A 322 15.43 2.39 -0.15
CA ALA A 322 16.25 1.18 -0.06
C ALA A 322 15.52 -0.01 -0.68
N GLN A 323 16.29 -1.03 -1.10
CA GLN A 323 15.75 -2.29 -1.62
C GLN A 323 14.64 -2.13 -2.68
N ASN A 324 14.78 -1.14 -3.58
CA ASN A 324 13.74 -0.77 -4.55
C ASN A 324 13.30 -1.98 -5.39
N ALA A 325 14.27 -2.73 -5.91
CA ALA A 325 13.97 -3.89 -6.75
C ALA A 325 13.13 -4.94 -6.02
N ASP A 326 13.53 -5.31 -4.80
CA ASP A 326 12.83 -6.37 -4.06
C ASP A 326 11.45 -5.89 -3.63
N ARG A 327 11.35 -4.65 -3.13
CA ARG A 327 10.08 -4.08 -2.69
C ARG A 327 9.06 -3.97 -3.83
N LEU A 328 9.51 -3.57 -5.02
CA LEU A 328 8.66 -3.46 -6.20
C LEU A 328 8.23 -4.83 -6.72
N GLU A 329 9.14 -5.79 -6.81
CA GLU A 329 8.86 -7.12 -7.35
C GLU A 329 8.02 -7.99 -6.42
N ASP A 330 8.17 -7.85 -5.10
CA ASP A 330 7.53 -8.75 -4.13
C ASP A 330 6.23 -8.23 -3.55
N VAL A 331 6.07 -6.90 -3.52
CA VAL A 331 4.97 -6.27 -2.80
C VAL A 331 4.24 -5.29 -3.70
N LEU A 332 4.90 -4.23 -4.16
CA LEU A 332 4.19 -3.08 -4.72
C LEU A 332 3.58 -3.38 -6.10
N CYS A 333 4.41 -3.77 -7.08
CA CYS A 333 3.95 -3.97 -8.45
C CYS A 333 2.99 -5.15 -8.58
N PRO A 334 3.23 -6.34 -7.98
CA PRO A 334 2.26 -7.44 -8.04
C PRO A 334 0.89 -7.08 -7.46
N ILE A 335 0.87 -6.47 -6.26
CA ILE A 335 -0.39 -6.09 -5.60
C ILE A 335 -1.14 -5.01 -6.41
N PHE A 336 -0.41 -4.04 -6.95
CA PHE A 336 -0.98 -3.03 -7.83
C PHE A 336 -1.50 -3.63 -9.14
N ASP A 337 -0.69 -4.42 -9.84
CA ASP A 337 -1.01 -4.99 -11.15
C ASP A 337 -2.25 -5.91 -11.06
N VAL A 338 -2.37 -6.72 -10.01
CA VAL A 338 -3.57 -7.55 -9.77
C VAL A 338 -4.80 -6.69 -9.50
N GLY A 339 -4.74 -5.79 -8.50
CA GLY A 339 -5.90 -5.02 -8.05
C GLY A 339 -6.37 -3.98 -9.08
N TYR A 340 -5.43 -3.31 -9.76
CA TYR A 340 -5.73 -2.31 -10.78
C TYR A 340 -6.41 -2.95 -12.00
N THR A 341 -5.85 -4.05 -12.51
CA THR A 341 -6.43 -4.74 -13.68
C THR A 341 -7.77 -5.39 -13.35
N ALA A 342 -7.94 -5.95 -12.15
CA ALA A 342 -9.22 -6.46 -11.68
C ALA A 342 -10.30 -5.38 -11.72
N LEU A 343 -9.97 -4.17 -11.25
CA LEU A 343 -10.90 -3.04 -11.27
C LEU A 343 -11.32 -2.68 -12.70
N ILE A 344 -10.36 -2.50 -13.62
CA ILE A 344 -10.67 -2.10 -14.99
C ILE A 344 -11.53 -3.15 -15.70
N GLU A 345 -11.19 -4.43 -15.56
CA GLU A 345 -11.96 -5.55 -16.13
C GLU A 345 -13.36 -5.64 -15.54
N ASP A 346 -13.50 -5.56 -14.22
CA ASP A 346 -14.79 -5.66 -13.53
C ASP A 346 -15.71 -4.48 -13.87
N LEU A 347 -15.15 -3.26 -13.97
CA LEU A 347 -15.92 -2.09 -14.44
C LEU A 347 -16.36 -2.23 -15.90
N GLU A 348 -15.52 -2.76 -16.77
CA GLU A 348 -15.89 -3.01 -18.17
C GLU A 348 -16.97 -4.08 -18.29
N GLN A 349 -16.82 -5.21 -17.60
CA GLN A 349 -17.80 -6.31 -17.59
C GLN A 349 -19.17 -5.86 -17.07
N ARG A 350 -19.19 -4.89 -16.15
CA ARG A 350 -20.42 -4.29 -15.60
C ARG A 350 -20.96 -3.13 -16.43
N GLY A 351 -20.27 -2.71 -17.50
CA GLY A 351 -20.63 -1.53 -18.30
C GLY A 351 -20.47 -0.20 -17.55
N LEU A 352 -19.69 -0.17 -16.47
CA LEU A 352 -19.44 1.02 -15.63
C LEU A 352 -18.21 1.81 -16.06
N LEU A 353 -17.29 1.21 -16.84
CA LEU A 353 -16.04 1.86 -17.24
C LEU A 353 -16.27 3.12 -18.09
N ASP A 354 -17.28 3.12 -18.96
CA ASP A 354 -17.63 4.26 -19.82
C ASP A 354 -18.12 5.49 -19.04
N GLU A 355 -18.56 5.30 -17.79
CA GLU A 355 -19.05 6.37 -16.91
C GLU A 355 -18.20 6.56 -15.64
N THR A 356 -17.12 5.81 -15.49
CA THR A 356 -16.23 5.86 -14.33
C THR A 356 -14.83 6.27 -14.76
N LEU A 357 -14.36 7.41 -14.24
CA LEU A 357 -12.96 7.81 -14.38
C LEU A 357 -12.13 7.06 -13.33
N VAL A 358 -11.15 6.28 -13.78
CA VAL A 358 -10.15 5.66 -12.89
C VAL A 358 -8.82 6.39 -13.08
N VAL A 359 -8.23 6.89 -11.99
CA VAL A 359 -6.91 7.54 -11.98
C VAL A 359 -5.99 6.77 -11.05
N ALA A 360 -4.75 6.48 -11.45
CA ALA A 360 -3.72 5.97 -10.55
C ALA A 360 -2.46 6.85 -10.60
N ILE A 361 -2.02 7.35 -9.45
CA ILE A 361 -0.94 8.35 -9.36
C ILE A 361 -0.34 8.41 -7.94
N GLY A 362 0.93 8.79 -7.82
CA GLY A 362 1.56 9.21 -6.56
C GLY A 362 1.94 10.69 -6.58
N GLU A 363 2.48 11.22 -5.47
CA GLU A 363 2.86 12.64 -5.35
C GLU A 363 3.97 13.10 -6.31
N PHE A 364 4.87 12.18 -6.68
CA PHE A 364 6.04 12.42 -7.53
C PHE A 364 6.66 11.10 -7.98
N GLY A 365 7.82 11.16 -8.61
CA GLY A 365 8.59 10.01 -9.08
C GLY A 365 9.85 9.78 -8.24
N ARG A 366 10.78 9.02 -8.81
CA ARG A 366 11.99 8.58 -8.11
C ARG A 366 13.25 8.94 -8.88
N THR A 367 14.34 9.14 -8.15
CA THR A 367 15.62 9.53 -8.74
C THR A 367 16.05 8.56 -9.83
N PRO A 368 16.61 9.05 -10.95
CA PRO A 368 17.11 8.20 -12.02
C PRO A 368 18.19 7.22 -11.59
N LYS A 369 19.09 7.60 -10.68
CA LYS A 369 20.22 6.79 -10.28
C LYS A 369 19.93 6.04 -8.97
N ILE A 370 20.15 4.73 -8.96
CA ILE A 370 20.00 3.89 -7.76
C ILE A 370 21.06 4.26 -6.71
N ASN A 371 20.62 4.58 -5.50
CA ASN A 371 21.46 5.02 -4.38
C ASN A 371 22.27 3.86 -3.76
N ALA A 372 23.10 4.16 -2.75
CA ALA A 372 23.97 3.16 -2.11
C ALA A 372 23.20 2.01 -1.43
N LYS A 373 21.98 2.26 -0.93
CA LYS A 373 21.11 1.28 -0.29
C LYS A 373 20.30 0.43 -1.29
N GLY A 374 20.57 0.58 -2.59
CA GLY A 374 19.81 -0.13 -3.63
C GLY A 374 18.39 0.40 -3.80
N GLY A 375 18.12 1.63 -3.33
CA GLY A 375 16.84 2.31 -3.51
C GLY A 375 16.92 3.48 -4.48
N ARG A 376 15.82 4.24 -4.57
CA ARG A 376 15.73 5.52 -5.28
C ARG A 376 15.14 6.59 -4.36
N ASP A 377 15.77 7.75 -4.31
CA ASP A 377 15.32 8.90 -3.52
C ASP A 377 14.23 9.73 -4.24
N HIS A 378 13.67 10.72 -3.55
CA HIS A 378 12.56 11.56 -4.03
C HIS A 378 12.90 12.33 -5.29
N TRP A 379 11.93 12.40 -6.22
CA TRP A 379 12.13 13.08 -7.50
C TRP A 379 10.82 13.63 -8.09
N GLY A 380 10.52 14.89 -7.73
CA GLY A 380 9.46 15.73 -8.28
C GLY A 380 9.57 16.16 -9.75
N PRO A 381 10.76 16.21 -10.38
CA PRO A 381 10.86 16.72 -11.75
C PRO A 381 10.05 15.92 -12.79
N VAL A 382 9.95 14.60 -12.66
CA VAL A 382 9.19 13.77 -13.61
C VAL A 382 8.62 12.51 -12.96
N PHE A 383 7.39 12.16 -13.31
CA PHE A 383 6.71 10.93 -12.89
C PHE A 383 5.56 10.57 -13.82
N SER A 384 4.91 9.43 -13.54
CA SER A 384 3.83 8.90 -14.36
C SER A 384 2.49 8.85 -13.63
N ALA A 385 1.41 8.95 -14.42
CA ALA A 385 0.04 8.74 -13.97
C ALA A 385 -0.72 7.94 -15.03
N THR A 386 -1.71 7.16 -14.61
CA THR A 386 -2.62 6.45 -15.53
C THR A 386 -4.05 6.94 -15.39
N LEU A 387 -4.76 6.98 -16.50
CA LEU A 387 -6.18 7.32 -16.58
C LEU A 387 -6.92 6.29 -17.43
N ALA A 388 -8.15 5.95 -17.05
CA ALA A 388 -9.00 5.03 -17.80
C ALA A 388 -10.49 5.40 -17.66
N GLY A 389 -11.29 5.01 -18.65
CA GLY A 389 -12.74 5.18 -18.62
C GLY A 389 -13.23 6.62 -18.79
N ALA A 390 -14.55 6.81 -18.69
CA ALA A 390 -15.22 8.13 -18.75
C ALA A 390 -14.82 9.05 -19.93
N GLY A 391 -14.51 8.47 -21.10
CA GLY A 391 -14.09 9.21 -22.30
C GLY A 391 -12.59 9.48 -22.40
N ILE A 392 -11.77 8.91 -21.53
CA ILE A 392 -10.33 8.77 -21.77
C ILE A 392 -10.11 7.81 -22.94
N SER A 393 -9.39 8.27 -23.95
CA SER A 393 -9.00 7.46 -25.10
C SER A 393 -7.80 6.60 -24.72
N GLY A 394 -8.00 5.30 -24.48
CA GLY A 394 -6.92 4.38 -24.08
C GLY A 394 -5.95 4.06 -25.22
N GLY A 395 -4.83 3.39 -24.91
CA GLY A 395 -3.82 3.00 -25.89
C GLY A 395 -2.89 4.14 -26.31
N GLN A 396 -2.70 5.14 -25.45
CA GLN A 396 -1.80 6.26 -25.70
C GLN A 396 -0.87 6.54 -24.52
N VAL A 397 0.27 7.14 -24.88
CA VAL A 397 1.19 7.80 -23.96
C VAL A 397 1.19 9.29 -24.26
N TYR A 398 0.96 10.11 -23.23
CA TYR A 398 1.02 11.56 -23.33
C TYR A 398 2.31 12.10 -22.71
N GLY A 399 3.01 12.93 -23.48
CA GLY A 399 4.32 13.46 -23.13
C GLY A 399 5.38 12.37 -23.00
N SER A 400 6.59 12.79 -22.66
CA SER A 400 7.72 11.89 -22.47
C SER A 400 8.70 12.46 -21.46
N SER A 401 9.45 11.57 -20.80
CA SER A 401 10.65 11.95 -20.07
C SER A 401 11.91 11.78 -20.96
N ASP A 402 13.04 12.30 -20.51
CA ASP A 402 14.32 12.13 -21.19
C ASP A 402 14.83 10.67 -21.21
N ALA A 403 16.01 10.47 -21.82
CA ALA A 403 16.64 9.15 -21.96
C ALA A 403 16.96 8.49 -20.60
N HIS A 404 17.02 9.26 -19.52
CA HIS A 404 17.32 8.76 -18.17
C HIS A 404 16.08 8.72 -17.28
N GLY A 405 14.90 9.15 -17.74
CA GLY A 405 13.74 9.31 -16.87
C GLY A 405 13.94 10.38 -15.79
N ALA A 406 14.75 11.40 -16.07
CA ALA A 406 15.14 12.43 -15.11
C ALA A 406 14.30 13.69 -15.21
N TYR A 407 13.96 14.14 -16.43
CA TYR A 407 13.18 15.34 -16.64
C TYR A 407 12.13 15.13 -17.73
N PRO A 408 11.03 15.91 -17.75
CA PRO A 408 10.10 15.92 -18.87
C PRO A 408 10.84 16.40 -20.12
N LYS A 409 10.74 15.64 -21.21
CA LYS A 409 11.30 15.96 -22.53
C LYS A 409 10.25 16.64 -23.42
N THR A 410 9.02 16.14 -23.41
CA THR A 410 7.90 16.73 -24.15
C THR A 410 6.67 16.85 -23.26
N ASP A 411 5.86 17.87 -23.54
CA ASP A 411 4.53 18.07 -22.97
C ASP A 411 4.51 17.96 -21.44
N LYS A 412 5.36 18.73 -20.75
CA LYS A 412 5.40 18.78 -19.28
C LYS A 412 4.00 19.07 -18.73
N VAL A 413 3.53 18.21 -17.83
CA VAL A 413 2.22 18.33 -17.20
C VAL A 413 2.39 18.58 -15.71
N ASP A 414 1.88 19.69 -15.21
CA ASP A 414 1.73 19.87 -13.77
C ASP A 414 0.39 19.31 -13.24
N PRO A 415 0.27 19.02 -11.93
CA PRO A 415 -0.95 18.46 -11.37
C PRO A 415 -2.24 19.27 -11.58
N GLY A 416 -2.14 20.58 -11.80
CA GLY A 416 -3.31 21.42 -12.08
C GLY A 416 -4.02 21.02 -13.38
N HIS A 417 -3.27 20.57 -14.40
CA HIS A 417 -3.87 20.04 -15.63
C HIS A 417 -4.69 18.77 -15.38
N LEU A 418 -4.19 17.86 -14.52
CA LEU A 418 -4.90 16.66 -14.13
C LEU A 418 -6.20 17.00 -13.37
N THR A 419 -6.12 17.89 -12.38
CA THR A 419 -7.30 18.36 -11.63
C THR A 419 -8.35 18.98 -12.55
N SER A 420 -7.93 19.77 -13.53
CA SER A 420 -8.82 20.38 -14.53
C SER A 420 -9.49 19.34 -15.42
N THR A 421 -8.74 18.29 -15.80
CA THR A 421 -9.25 17.15 -16.57
C THR A 421 -10.29 16.38 -15.77
N ILE A 422 -10.04 16.14 -14.48
CA ILE A 422 -11.00 15.50 -13.58
C ILE A 422 -12.30 16.33 -13.49
N PHE A 423 -12.20 17.64 -13.29
CA PHE A 423 -13.38 18.52 -13.24
C PHE A 423 -14.15 18.53 -14.56
N HIS A 424 -13.45 18.63 -15.69
CA HIS A 424 -14.06 18.58 -17.02
C HIS A 424 -14.84 17.29 -17.26
N LEU A 425 -14.24 16.15 -16.94
CA LEU A 425 -14.88 14.84 -17.05
C LEU A 425 -16.05 14.69 -16.05
N ALA A 426 -15.93 15.28 -14.86
CA ALA A 426 -16.98 15.29 -13.83
C ALA A 426 -18.17 16.21 -14.17
N GLY A 427 -18.09 16.98 -15.25
CA GLY A 427 -19.14 17.92 -15.67
C GLY A 427 -19.09 19.25 -14.93
N LEU A 428 -17.97 19.55 -14.26
CA LEU A 428 -17.65 20.85 -13.70
C LEU A 428 -16.88 21.68 -14.73
N ASP A 429 -17.25 22.94 -14.87
CA ASP A 429 -16.39 23.91 -15.54
C ASP A 429 -15.13 24.12 -14.70
N TYR A 430 -13.98 23.66 -15.18
CA TYR A 430 -12.70 23.77 -14.47
C TYR A 430 -12.21 25.21 -14.34
N LEU A 431 -12.78 26.15 -15.11
CA LEU A 431 -12.56 27.60 -14.98
C LEU A 431 -13.51 28.24 -13.94
N GLY A 432 -14.41 27.46 -13.36
CA GLY A 432 -15.33 27.91 -12.32
C GLY A 432 -14.63 28.37 -11.04
N THR A 433 -15.38 29.00 -10.15
CA THR A 433 -14.90 29.52 -8.87
C THR A 433 -15.72 28.99 -7.69
N PHE A 434 -15.12 28.94 -6.50
CA PHE A 434 -15.82 28.87 -5.23
C PHE A 434 -15.58 30.12 -4.40
N THR A 435 -16.52 30.41 -3.52
CA THR A 435 -16.37 31.44 -2.49
C THR A 435 -15.95 30.80 -1.17
N ASP A 436 -14.91 31.36 -0.55
CA ASP A 436 -14.45 30.98 0.79
C ASP A 436 -15.29 31.65 1.91
N PRO A 437 -15.14 31.26 3.19
CA PRO A 437 -15.84 31.88 4.32
C PRO A 437 -15.53 33.37 4.55
N ALA A 438 -14.51 33.92 3.90
CA ALA A 438 -14.18 35.34 3.92
C ALA A 438 -14.81 36.12 2.75
N GLY A 439 -15.54 35.44 1.85
CA GLY A 439 -16.19 36.05 0.70
C GLY A 439 -15.29 36.20 -0.53
N ARG A 440 -14.08 35.62 -0.53
CA ARG A 440 -13.16 35.68 -1.68
C ARG A 440 -13.55 34.64 -2.72
N GLU A 441 -13.62 35.03 -3.98
CA GLU A 441 -13.76 34.11 -5.10
C GLU A 441 -12.41 33.51 -5.50
N LEU A 442 -12.36 32.19 -5.59
CA LEU A 442 -11.16 31.38 -5.83
C LEU A 442 -11.43 30.38 -6.95
N ALA A 443 -10.56 30.31 -7.96
CA ALA A 443 -10.75 29.46 -9.13
C ALA A 443 -10.55 27.97 -8.81
N PHE A 444 -11.40 27.07 -9.29
CA PHE A 444 -11.25 25.62 -9.10
C PHE A 444 -9.87 25.12 -9.53
N SER A 445 -9.40 25.59 -10.68
CA SER A 445 -8.06 25.34 -11.22
C SER A 445 -7.56 26.56 -12.00
N LYS A 446 -6.25 26.60 -12.26
CA LYS A 446 -5.60 27.62 -13.10
C LYS A 446 -5.13 27.08 -14.45
N GLN A 447 -5.07 25.76 -14.59
CA GLN A 447 -4.55 25.12 -15.79
C GLN A 447 -5.68 24.67 -16.72
N PRO A 448 -5.42 24.55 -18.04
CA PRO A 448 -6.35 23.91 -18.95
C PRO A 448 -6.41 22.40 -18.73
N ALA A 449 -7.56 21.79 -19.01
CA ALA A 449 -7.71 20.33 -19.07
C ALA A 449 -6.90 19.73 -20.24
N LEU A 450 -6.47 18.48 -20.10
CA LEU A 450 -5.74 17.71 -21.12
C LEU A 450 -6.72 17.11 -22.13
N LEU A 451 -7.30 17.97 -22.98
CA LEU A 451 -8.34 17.56 -23.93
C LEU A 451 -7.86 16.53 -24.97
N SER A 452 -6.56 16.47 -25.24
CA SER A 452 -5.93 15.48 -26.13
C SER A 452 -6.03 14.04 -25.62
N LEU A 453 -6.27 13.84 -24.32
CA LEU A 453 -6.46 12.51 -23.75
C LEU A 453 -7.87 11.96 -24.01
N LEU A 454 -8.79 12.78 -24.51
CA LEU A 454 -10.21 12.44 -24.63
C LEU A 454 -10.55 11.90 -26.01
N GLY A 455 -11.48 10.96 -26.06
CA GLY A 455 -12.00 10.41 -27.31
C GLY A 455 -13.14 9.43 -27.10
N ASP A 456 -13.86 9.14 -28.19
CA ASP A 456 -14.93 8.14 -28.22
C ASP A 456 -14.43 6.72 -28.51
N GLN A 457 -13.15 6.59 -28.85
CA GLN A 457 -12.49 5.34 -29.23
C GLN A 457 -11.05 5.34 -28.65
N PRO A 458 -10.39 4.17 -28.57
CA PRO A 458 -8.96 4.10 -28.30
C PRO A 458 -8.15 4.95 -29.27
N ALA A 459 -7.02 5.49 -28.82
CA ALA A 459 -6.18 6.41 -29.57
C ALA A 459 -5.57 5.76 -30.82
N THR A 460 -5.48 4.43 -30.82
CA THR A 460 -5.08 3.62 -31.96
C THR A 460 -5.87 2.31 -32.02
N ALA A 461 -6.13 1.85 -33.24
CA ALA A 461 -6.71 0.53 -33.51
C ALA A 461 -5.63 -0.57 -33.62
N GLU A 462 -4.35 -0.20 -33.68
CA GLU A 462 -3.25 -1.14 -33.77
C GLU A 462 -3.14 -1.98 -32.49
N ARG A 463 -2.83 -3.27 -32.67
CA ARG A 463 -2.63 -4.23 -31.58
C ARG A 463 -1.43 -5.11 -31.88
N CYS A 464 -0.71 -5.48 -30.85
CA CYS A 464 0.30 -6.53 -30.89
C CYS A 464 0.17 -7.46 -29.68
N GLU A 465 0.86 -8.60 -29.73
CA GLU A 465 0.92 -9.50 -28.58
C GLU A 465 1.70 -8.83 -27.43
N CYS A 466 1.13 -8.89 -26.22
CA CYS A 466 1.83 -8.45 -25.02
C CYS A 466 2.89 -9.49 -24.66
N THR A 467 4.13 -9.06 -24.41
CA THR A 467 5.24 -9.98 -24.07
C THR A 467 5.41 -10.17 -22.56
N GLY A 468 4.47 -9.69 -21.75
CA GLY A 468 4.51 -9.81 -20.30
C GLY A 468 4.22 -11.23 -19.83
N ASP A 469 5.02 -11.73 -18.88
CA ASP A 469 4.77 -13.02 -18.23
C ASP A 469 3.89 -12.82 -16.98
N VAL A 470 2.60 -13.13 -17.10
CA VAL A 470 1.65 -13.06 -15.99
C VAL A 470 1.98 -14.03 -14.85
N ALA A 471 2.80 -15.07 -15.08
CA ALA A 471 3.26 -15.96 -14.01
C ALA A 471 4.19 -15.27 -13.01
N ARG A 472 4.75 -14.11 -13.38
CA ARG A 472 5.52 -13.25 -12.46
C ARG A 472 4.63 -12.63 -11.37
N VAL A 473 3.36 -12.42 -11.69
CA VAL A 473 2.33 -11.87 -10.82
C VAL A 473 1.16 -12.87 -10.81
N PRO A 474 1.32 -14.02 -10.13
CA PRO A 474 0.29 -15.05 -10.13
C PRO A 474 -0.99 -14.52 -9.48
N ASP A 475 -2.12 -15.14 -9.84
CA ASP A 475 -3.36 -14.88 -9.11
C ASP A 475 -3.15 -15.22 -7.63
N PHE A 476 -3.95 -14.59 -6.77
CA PHE A 476 -3.92 -14.89 -5.36
C PHE A 476 -4.30 -16.36 -5.12
N ASP A 477 -3.39 -17.10 -4.47
CA ASP A 477 -3.61 -18.47 -4.03
C ASP A 477 -3.42 -18.54 -2.51
N GLU A 478 -4.49 -18.82 -1.76
CA GLU A 478 -4.44 -18.99 -0.30
C GLU A 478 -3.45 -20.08 0.13
N LYS A 479 -3.16 -21.05 -0.74
CA LYS A 479 -2.20 -22.13 -0.47
C LYS A 479 -0.75 -21.65 -0.51
N MET A 480 -0.48 -20.52 -1.17
CA MET A 480 0.84 -19.88 -1.22
C MET A 480 1.06 -18.87 -0.09
N MET A 481 0.03 -18.57 0.71
CA MET A 481 0.20 -17.80 1.94
C MET A 481 1.07 -18.60 2.90
N ILE A 482 2.03 -17.93 3.54
CA ILE A 482 2.98 -18.49 4.53
C ILE A 482 2.19 -18.99 5.76
N ARG A 483 1.56 -20.14 5.61
CA ARG A 483 0.89 -20.96 6.63
C ARG A 483 1.07 -22.46 6.33
N GLN A 484 1.96 -22.81 5.40
CA GLN A 484 2.36 -24.20 5.16
C GLN A 484 3.40 -24.61 6.21
N THR A 485 2.94 -25.30 7.25
CA THR A 485 3.79 -25.98 8.26
C THR A 485 4.08 -27.44 7.89
N SER A 486 3.51 -27.93 6.79
CA SER A 486 3.77 -29.25 6.25
C SER A 486 3.86 -29.10 4.73
N PHE A 487 4.95 -29.57 4.15
CA PHE A 487 5.19 -29.57 2.70
C PHE A 487 4.25 -30.55 1.95
N GLU A 488 3.06 -30.84 2.48
CA GLU A 488 2.10 -31.72 1.85
C GLU A 488 1.44 -31.00 0.66
N GLY A 489 1.92 -31.33 -0.55
CA GLY A 489 1.15 -31.15 -1.78
C GLY A 489 1.73 -30.17 -2.81
N ARG A 490 2.63 -30.73 -3.63
CA ARG A 490 2.93 -30.44 -5.06
C ARG A 490 4.12 -29.55 -5.43
N GLN A 491 4.74 -30.06 -6.51
CA GLN A 491 5.78 -29.55 -7.42
C GLN A 491 7.05 -28.97 -6.78
N VAL A 492 8.14 -29.69 -7.07
CA VAL A 492 9.53 -29.25 -6.94
C VAL A 492 9.64 -27.79 -7.38
N LEU A 493 10.21 -26.95 -6.51
CA LEU A 493 10.70 -25.62 -6.88
C LEU A 493 11.69 -25.77 -8.03
N GLN A 494 11.18 -25.74 -9.26
CA GLN A 494 11.99 -25.57 -10.44
C GLN A 494 11.90 -24.09 -10.82
N PRO A 495 13.04 -23.40 -11.01
CA PRO A 495 13.01 -22.07 -11.58
C PRO A 495 12.48 -22.18 -13.01
N SER A 496 11.21 -21.84 -13.23
CA SER A 496 10.70 -21.53 -14.56
C SER A 496 11.42 -20.28 -15.03
N ASN A 497 12.34 -20.43 -15.99
CA ASN A 497 13.13 -19.39 -16.65
C ASN A 497 13.64 -18.27 -15.72
N THR A 498 14.93 -18.35 -15.39
CA THR A 498 15.71 -17.43 -14.55
C THR A 498 15.15 -16.01 -14.47
N PRO A 499 14.39 -15.65 -13.41
CA PRO A 499 14.26 -14.24 -13.04
C PRO A 499 15.67 -13.70 -12.80
N SER A 500 15.90 -12.41 -13.06
CA SER A 500 17.23 -11.77 -13.00
C SER A 500 17.96 -11.93 -11.65
N ARG A 501 17.29 -12.46 -10.62
CA ARG A 501 17.84 -12.97 -9.35
C ARG A 501 17.22 -14.34 -8.99
N PRO A 502 18.00 -15.43 -8.84
CA PRO A 502 17.46 -16.72 -8.40
C PRO A 502 16.93 -16.64 -6.95
N LYS A 503 15.67 -17.03 -6.76
CA LYS A 503 14.97 -17.15 -5.47
C LYS A 503 15.43 -18.45 -4.78
N GLY A 504 15.85 -18.41 -3.51
CA GLY A 504 16.11 -19.62 -2.70
C GLY A 504 17.38 -19.62 -1.84
N TRP A 505 17.71 -20.79 -1.28
CA TRP A 505 18.86 -21.04 -0.41
C TRP A 505 20.19 -20.82 -1.13
N ARG A 506 21.14 -20.20 -0.42
CA ARG A 506 22.51 -19.99 -0.86
C ARG A 506 23.47 -20.68 0.09
N PHE A 507 24.58 -21.15 -0.47
CA PHE A 507 25.57 -21.94 0.23
C PHE A 507 26.95 -21.33 0.05
N ILE A 508 27.71 -21.23 1.13
CA ILE A 508 29.15 -21.00 1.05
C ILE A 508 29.83 -22.35 1.20
N ASN A 509 30.29 -22.89 0.08
CA ASN A 509 31.14 -24.07 0.10
C ASN A 509 32.58 -23.61 0.29
N THR A 510 33.23 -24.16 1.31
CA THR A 510 34.67 -24.04 1.49
C THR A 510 35.34 -25.30 0.94
N LYS A 511 36.67 -25.34 0.94
CA LYS A 511 37.38 -26.59 0.63
C LYS A 511 37.00 -27.73 1.57
N THR A 512 36.55 -27.40 2.78
CA THR A 512 36.35 -28.39 3.83
C THR A 512 34.89 -28.61 4.21
N PHE A 513 34.02 -27.63 4.03
CA PHE A 513 32.58 -27.81 4.23
C PHE A 513 31.81 -27.54 2.94
N SER A 514 30.83 -28.39 2.68
CA SER A 514 29.88 -28.22 1.58
C SER A 514 28.47 -28.26 2.10
N ALA A 515 27.58 -27.52 1.48
CA ALA A 515 26.16 -27.61 1.73
C ALA A 515 25.38 -27.90 0.43
N GLU A 516 24.39 -28.78 0.54
CA GLU A 516 23.52 -29.16 -0.57
C GLU A 516 22.08 -29.36 -0.11
N ILE A 517 21.16 -29.29 -1.06
CA ILE A 517 19.76 -29.66 -0.87
C ILE A 517 19.63 -31.15 -1.20
N GLN A 518 19.13 -31.95 -0.26
CA GLN A 518 18.83 -33.36 -0.46
C GLN A 518 17.34 -33.60 -0.65
N GLN A 519 17.01 -34.54 -1.55
CA GLN A 519 15.64 -35.00 -1.81
C GLN A 519 15.14 -35.99 -0.75
N ALA A 520 13.93 -36.49 -0.97
CA ALA A 520 13.21 -37.31 -0.01
C ALA A 520 13.97 -38.59 0.32
N GLY A 521 13.99 -38.93 1.60
CA GLY A 521 14.72 -40.07 2.11
C GLY A 521 14.39 -40.37 3.55
N THR A 522 15.19 -41.25 4.14
CA THR A 522 15.04 -41.66 5.53
C THR A 522 16.32 -41.33 6.30
N LEU A 523 16.17 -40.65 7.44
CA LEU A 523 17.24 -40.39 8.41
C LEU A 523 16.91 -41.18 9.68
N GLY A 524 17.52 -42.36 9.85
CA GLY A 524 17.10 -43.32 10.88
C GLY A 524 15.67 -43.81 10.65
N LYS A 525 14.73 -43.47 11.56
CA LYS A 525 13.29 -43.72 11.41
C LYS A 525 12.51 -42.54 10.84
N LEU A 526 13.14 -41.38 10.66
CA LEU A 526 12.48 -40.16 10.15
C LEU A 526 12.33 -40.21 8.64
N SER A 527 11.09 -40.12 8.15
CA SER A 527 10.82 -39.83 6.74
C SER A 527 10.91 -38.32 6.52
N VAL A 528 11.83 -37.90 5.65
CA VAL A 528 12.08 -36.48 5.34
C VAL A 528 11.92 -36.23 3.85
N GLU A 529 11.22 -35.17 3.46
CA GLU A 529 10.90 -34.89 2.05
C GLU A 529 12.01 -34.14 1.30
N GLN A 530 12.46 -33.01 1.83
CA GLN A 530 13.57 -32.25 1.25
C GLN A 530 14.21 -31.48 2.40
N HIS A 531 15.53 -31.57 2.53
CA HIS A 531 16.23 -30.97 3.66
C HIS A 531 17.62 -30.48 3.25
N LEU A 532 18.15 -29.52 4.01
CA LEU A 532 19.48 -28.98 3.77
C LEU A 532 20.49 -29.82 4.53
N VAL A 533 21.62 -30.16 3.91
CA VAL A 533 22.69 -30.90 4.59
C VAL A 533 23.98 -30.12 4.51
N LEU A 534 24.54 -29.76 5.66
CA LEU A 534 25.90 -29.25 5.78
C LEU A 534 26.83 -30.41 6.10
N ARG A 535 27.92 -30.57 5.34
CA ARG A 535 28.83 -31.71 5.47
C ARG A 535 30.27 -31.26 5.58
N SER A 536 31.07 -32.04 6.32
CA SER A 536 32.53 -31.99 6.19
C SER A 536 33.00 -32.86 5.01
N SER A 537 34.03 -32.41 4.31
CA SER A 537 34.80 -33.20 3.34
C SER A 537 36.09 -33.72 3.99
N GLN A 538 36.64 -34.83 3.49
CA GLN A 538 37.89 -35.39 4.00
C GLN A 538 39.08 -34.48 3.61
N GLY A 539 39.81 -33.91 4.59
CA GLY A 539 41.05 -33.16 4.35
C GLY A 539 41.26 -31.93 5.25
N ASP A 540 42.45 -31.33 5.18
CA ASP A 540 42.93 -30.20 6.00
C ASP A 540 42.01 -28.97 6.04
N LEU A 541 42.05 -28.25 7.17
CA LEU A 541 41.09 -27.23 7.60
C LEU A 541 41.73 -25.85 7.88
N PRO A 542 42.11 -25.05 6.85
CA PRO A 542 42.42 -23.65 7.06
C PRO A 542 41.21 -22.75 6.78
N GLY A 543 40.60 -22.21 7.84
CA GLY A 543 39.83 -20.96 7.79
C GLY A 543 38.35 -21.03 7.38
N SER A 544 37.49 -20.59 8.31
CA SER A 544 36.08 -20.16 8.19
C SER A 544 35.01 -21.21 7.82
N GLY A 545 33.88 -21.07 8.50
CA GLY A 545 32.75 -22.00 8.55
C GLY A 545 31.95 -22.19 7.26
N SER A 546 30.99 -23.12 7.31
CA SER A 546 29.92 -23.21 6.30
C SER A 546 28.73 -22.38 6.72
N LEU A 547 28.14 -21.64 5.78
CA LEU A 547 26.86 -20.98 5.95
C LEU A 547 25.88 -21.50 4.90
N VAL A 548 24.70 -21.88 5.38
CA VAL A 548 23.50 -21.94 4.56
C VAL A 548 22.62 -20.76 4.94
N GLY A 549 22.26 -19.93 3.98
CA GLY A 549 21.50 -18.73 4.27
C GLY A 549 20.50 -18.39 3.17
N GLN A 550 19.44 -17.72 3.56
CA GLN A 550 18.41 -17.22 2.67
C GLN A 550 18.11 -15.76 3.02
N GLU A 551 17.91 -14.95 1.98
CA GLU A 551 17.40 -13.60 2.13
C GLU A 551 15.94 -13.64 2.56
N VAL A 552 15.60 -12.86 3.59
CA VAL A 552 14.21 -12.54 3.92
C VAL A 552 13.78 -11.39 3.04
N ARG A 553 12.89 -11.68 2.08
CA ARG A 553 12.44 -10.68 1.09
C ARG A 553 11.49 -9.68 1.74
N SER A 554 11.68 -8.40 1.44
CA SER A 554 10.87 -7.28 1.97
C SER A 554 10.59 -7.37 3.48
N PRO A 555 11.64 -7.43 4.34
CA PRO A 555 11.45 -7.57 5.78
C PRO A 555 10.81 -6.31 6.38
N PHE A 556 9.86 -6.51 7.28
CA PHE A 556 9.17 -5.45 8.01
C PHE A 556 9.71 -5.28 9.44
N PRO A 557 9.78 -4.06 9.99
CA PRO A 557 10.03 -3.86 11.41
C PRO A 557 9.07 -4.61 12.33
N GLY A 558 9.63 -5.35 13.28
CA GLY A 558 8.88 -6.16 14.23
C GLY A 558 9.77 -7.18 14.92
N THR A 559 9.15 -8.21 15.50
CA THR A 559 9.86 -9.31 16.16
C THR A 559 9.83 -10.54 15.28
N TYR A 560 11.00 -11.10 15.02
CA TYR A 560 11.16 -12.32 14.26
C TYR A 560 11.59 -13.45 15.17
N ARG A 561 11.02 -14.62 14.97
CA ARG A 561 11.45 -15.86 15.61
C ARG A 561 11.86 -16.84 14.53
N LEU A 562 13.13 -17.21 14.54
CA LEU A 562 13.72 -18.21 13.65
C LEU A 562 13.79 -19.53 14.39
N HIS A 563 13.08 -20.53 13.90
CA HIS A 563 13.02 -21.88 14.46
C HIS A 563 13.62 -22.89 13.47
N ALA A 564 14.49 -23.76 13.95
CA ALA A 564 15.14 -24.79 13.15
C ALA A 564 14.92 -26.16 13.76
N SER A 565 14.56 -27.14 12.93
CA SER A 565 14.57 -28.55 13.30
C SER A 565 15.80 -29.21 12.69
N VAL A 566 16.71 -29.71 13.52
CA VAL A 566 18.01 -30.22 13.09
C VAL A 566 18.30 -31.63 13.61
N VAL A 567 19.07 -32.39 12.84
CA VAL A 567 19.58 -33.73 13.18
C VAL A 567 21.03 -33.82 12.75
N ALA A 568 21.92 -34.34 13.59
CA ALA A 568 23.34 -34.51 13.25
C ALA A 568 23.76 -35.98 13.19
N GLU A 569 24.45 -36.36 12.12
CA GLU A 569 25.02 -37.69 11.89
C GLU A 569 26.55 -37.64 11.94
N ALA A 570 27.16 -38.46 12.79
CA ALA A 570 28.60 -38.74 12.79
C ALA A 570 28.89 -40.02 13.59
N SER A 571 30.03 -40.69 13.33
CA SER A 571 30.56 -41.70 14.25
C SER A 571 30.82 -41.08 15.63
N PRO A 572 30.72 -41.83 16.75
CA PRO A 572 30.96 -41.29 18.11
C PRO A 572 32.27 -40.49 18.24
N GLU A 573 33.36 -40.97 17.65
CA GLU A 573 34.68 -40.32 17.69
C GLU A 573 34.68 -38.99 16.93
N THR A 574 34.10 -38.98 15.72
CA THR A 574 33.94 -37.77 14.90
C THR A 574 32.99 -36.75 15.55
N GLY A 575 31.90 -37.21 16.17
CA GLY A 575 30.97 -36.36 16.91
C GLY A 575 31.65 -35.67 18.09
N GLN A 576 32.44 -36.40 18.87
CA GLN A 576 33.21 -35.81 19.98
C GLN A 576 34.26 -34.79 19.47
N GLN A 577 34.99 -35.11 18.40
CA GLN A 577 35.92 -34.17 17.78
C GLN A 577 35.23 -32.91 17.25
N PHE A 578 34.01 -33.05 16.70
CA PHE A 578 33.19 -31.92 16.29
C PHE A 578 32.85 -31.04 17.49
N LEU A 579 32.36 -31.64 18.58
CA LEU A 579 31.99 -30.92 19.80
C LEU A 579 33.17 -30.17 20.45
N GLU A 580 34.40 -30.68 20.31
CA GLU A 580 35.60 -30.02 20.80
C GLU A 580 36.00 -28.80 19.96
N LYS A 581 35.77 -28.85 18.65
CA LYS A 581 36.36 -27.90 17.68
C LYS A 581 35.36 -26.95 17.01
N TYR A 582 34.08 -27.28 17.01
CA TYR A 582 33.05 -26.57 16.24
C TYR A 582 31.79 -26.32 17.06
N SER A 583 31.06 -25.30 16.65
CA SER A 583 29.72 -24.96 17.14
C SER A 583 28.80 -24.62 15.97
N CYS A 584 27.52 -24.91 16.13
CA CYS A 584 26.48 -24.52 15.18
C CYS A 584 25.79 -23.24 15.66
N TYR A 585 25.31 -22.43 14.73
CA TYR A 585 24.64 -21.17 15.01
C TYR A 585 23.39 -21.02 14.16
N LEU A 586 22.29 -20.60 14.79
CA LEU A 586 21.21 -19.92 14.06
C LEU A 586 21.54 -18.44 13.98
N VAL A 587 21.48 -17.86 12.79
CA VAL A 587 21.92 -16.49 12.56
C VAL A 587 20.85 -15.65 11.85
N PHE A 588 20.69 -14.42 12.32
CA PHE A 588 20.18 -13.30 11.56
C PHE A 588 21.36 -12.45 11.09
N PHE A 589 21.30 -11.94 9.86
CA PHE A 589 22.34 -11.08 9.31
C PHE A 589 21.79 -10.02 8.36
N GLU A 590 22.57 -8.96 8.15
CA GLU A 590 22.32 -7.92 7.15
C GLU A 590 23.31 -8.04 6.00
N PHE A 591 22.85 -7.79 4.77
CA PHE A 591 23.74 -7.72 3.62
C PHE A 591 24.56 -6.43 3.61
N THR A 592 25.83 -6.53 3.22
CA THR A 592 26.73 -5.36 3.17
C THR A 592 26.95 -4.83 1.75
N GLU A 593 26.45 -5.53 0.73
CA GLU A 593 26.55 -5.15 -0.68
C GLU A 593 25.28 -5.45 -1.49
N LYS A 594 25.09 -4.74 -2.60
CA LYS A 594 23.88 -4.82 -3.45
C LYS A 594 23.66 -6.18 -4.10
N ALA A 595 24.73 -6.95 -4.30
CA ALA A 595 24.66 -8.30 -4.83
C ALA A 595 24.07 -9.30 -3.81
N LYS A 596 23.98 -8.90 -2.54
CA LYS A 596 23.45 -9.71 -1.43
C LYS A 596 24.14 -11.07 -1.30
N GLN A 597 25.46 -11.10 -1.49
CA GLN A 597 26.20 -12.33 -1.27
C GLN A 597 26.23 -12.66 0.23
N ILE A 598 25.98 -13.92 0.56
CA ILE A 598 25.86 -14.35 1.96
C ILE A 598 27.22 -14.37 2.69
N ASP A 599 28.34 -14.35 1.99
CA ASP A 599 29.69 -14.16 2.57
C ASP A 599 29.99 -12.68 2.88
N LYS A 600 29.29 -11.74 2.23
CA LYS A 600 29.38 -10.30 2.45
C LYS A 600 28.23 -9.81 3.34
N ARG A 601 28.25 -10.28 4.59
CA ARG A 601 27.20 -10.03 5.58
C ARG A 601 27.74 -9.49 6.91
N LYS A 602 26.84 -8.93 7.71
CA LYS A 602 27.06 -8.58 9.11
C LYS A 602 26.04 -9.33 9.97
N VAL A 603 26.50 -10.18 10.88
CA VAL A 603 25.60 -10.90 11.81
C VAL A 603 24.98 -9.92 12.82
N THR A 604 23.67 -9.98 12.99
CA THR A 604 22.88 -9.05 13.82
C THR A 604 22.19 -9.72 15.01
N GLY A 605 22.04 -11.03 14.97
CA GLY A 605 21.60 -11.87 16.07
C GLY A 605 22.04 -13.30 15.82
N GLU A 606 22.49 -13.99 16.87
CA GLU A 606 22.88 -15.39 16.76
C GLU A 606 22.62 -16.15 18.03
N LEU A 607 22.34 -17.44 17.88
CA LEU A 607 22.22 -18.40 18.97
C LEU A 607 23.14 -19.57 18.66
N GLU A 608 24.12 -19.78 19.52
CA GLU A 608 24.93 -20.99 19.51
C GLU A 608 24.09 -22.17 19.99
N PHE A 609 24.16 -23.28 19.26
CA PHE A 609 23.59 -24.55 19.69
C PHE A 609 24.57 -25.70 19.44
N VAL A 610 24.45 -26.71 20.28
CA VAL A 610 25.22 -27.94 20.17
C VAL A 610 24.33 -28.99 19.52
N PRO A 611 24.68 -29.52 18.34
CA PRO A 611 23.85 -30.49 17.67
C PRO A 611 23.81 -31.81 18.45
N GLU A 612 22.62 -32.40 18.58
CA GLU A 612 22.46 -33.75 19.12
C GLU A 612 22.83 -34.79 18.06
N PHE A 613 23.85 -35.60 18.38
CA PHE A 613 24.32 -36.67 17.51
C PHE A 613 23.47 -37.91 17.68
N VAL A 614 22.87 -38.35 16.59
CA VAL A 614 22.01 -39.53 16.57
C VAL A 614 22.73 -40.71 15.92
N THR A 615 22.45 -41.92 16.40
CA THR A 615 22.77 -43.16 15.70
C THR A 615 21.63 -43.52 14.73
N ASP A 616 21.86 -44.49 13.83
CA ASP A 616 21.01 -44.90 12.70
C ASP A 616 19.52 -45.26 13.01
N ASP A 617 18.99 -44.98 14.20
CA ASP A 617 17.66 -45.43 14.66
C ASP A 617 16.80 -44.34 15.36
N THR A 618 17.16 -43.05 15.26
CA THR A 618 16.39 -41.94 15.85
C THR A 618 15.05 -41.69 15.14
N ASP A 619 14.03 -41.32 15.90
CA ASP A 619 12.75 -40.75 15.45
C ASP A 619 12.54 -39.30 15.93
N GLN A 620 13.58 -38.67 16.50
CA GLN A 620 13.52 -37.32 17.07
C GLN A 620 14.50 -36.36 16.39
N PHE A 621 14.12 -35.08 16.37
CA PHE A 621 14.95 -33.96 15.93
C PHE A 621 15.13 -32.96 17.07
N GLN A 622 16.25 -32.24 17.05
CA GLN A 622 16.51 -31.14 17.97
C GLN A 622 15.83 -29.87 17.44
N ALA A 623 15.01 -29.23 18.27
CA ALA A 623 14.42 -27.92 17.98
C ALA A 623 15.31 -26.81 18.55
N VAL A 624 15.65 -25.82 17.73
CA VAL A 624 16.49 -24.67 18.10
C VAL A 624 15.77 -23.39 17.69
N GLU A 625 15.70 -22.40 18.58
CA GLU A 625 14.95 -21.16 18.31
C GLU A 625 15.74 -19.92 18.76
N ILE A 626 15.80 -18.91 17.89
CA ILE A 626 16.24 -17.55 18.26
C ILE A 626 15.14 -16.53 17.94
N THR A 627 14.84 -15.68 18.92
CA THR A 627 13.97 -14.52 18.75
C THR A 627 14.79 -13.22 18.70
N LYS A 628 14.50 -12.35 17.74
CA LYS A 628 15.15 -11.05 17.58
C LYS A 628 14.15 -9.96 17.20
N ALA A 629 14.17 -8.87 17.97
CA ALA A 629 13.41 -7.66 17.65
C ALA A 629 14.23 -6.72 16.74
N PHE A 630 13.65 -6.34 15.59
CA PHE A 630 14.18 -5.40 14.61
C PHE A 630 13.30 -4.15 14.58
N MET A 631 13.33 -3.38 15.67
CA MET A 631 12.46 -2.23 15.87
C MET A 631 13.09 -1.19 16.79
N VAL A 632 12.64 0.06 16.66
CA VAL A 632 12.99 1.17 17.55
C VAL A 632 11.73 1.63 18.28
N PRO A 633 11.73 1.80 19.62
CA PRO A 633 10.53 2.12 20.39
C PRO A 633 9.78 3.38 19.92
N ARG A 634 10.49 4.37 19.38
CA ARG A 634 9.93 5.65 18.87
C ARG A 634 10.64 6.12 17.60
N GLY A 635 10.78 5.21 16.65
CA GLY A 635 11.42 5.53 15.39
C GLY A 635 11.21 4.47 14.35
N ASN A 636 11.66 4.82 13.14
CA ASN A 636 11.68 3.91 12.02
C ASN A 636 12.94 3.04 12.08
N PHE A 637 12.83 1.76 11.72
CA PHE A 637 13.95 0.83 11.62
C PHE A 637 14.30 0.63 10.14
N SER A 638 15.58 0.41 9.82
CA SER A 638 16.07 0.24 8.44
C SER A 638 16.84 -1.06 8.33
N PHE A 639 16.46 -1.92 7.39
CA PHE A 639 17.22 -3.14 7.05
C PHE A 639 18.33 -2.88 6.03
N GLY A 640 18.48 -1.64 5.52
CA GLY A 640 19.57 -1.27 4.62
C GLY A 640 19.49 -2.04 3.30
N LEU A 641 20.42 -2.97 3.07
CA LEU A 641 20.43 -3.80 1.86
C LEU A 641 19.62 -5.09 2.00
N GLY A 642 19.03 -5.34 3.17
CA GLY A 642 18.14 -6.45 3.46
C GLY A 642 18.64 -7.35 4.58
N MET A 643 17.73 -8.19 5.05
CA MET A 643 17.95 -9.17 6.11
C MET A 643 18.09 -10.57 5.51
N GLY A 644 18.91 -11.40 6.12
CA GLY A 644 18.97 -12.83 5.86
C GLY A 644 18.95 -13.64 7.15
N VAL A 645 18.58 -14.91 7.01
CA VAL A 645 18.58 -15.93 8.05
C VAL A 645 19.43 -17.11 7.61
N GLY A 646 19.96 -17.88 8.53
CA GLY A 646 20.73 -19.06 8.17
C GLY A 646 21.19 -19.92 9.32
N VAL A 647 21.83 -21.03 8.93
CA VAL A 647 22.51 -21.96 9.82
C VAL A 647 24.00 -21.95 9.47
N GLU A 648 24.84 -21.73 10.47
CA GLU A 648 26.29 -21.61 10.32
C GLU A 648 27.04 -22.59 11.21
N ILE A 649 28.12 -23.19 10.70
CA ILE A 649 29.06 -23.99 11.50
C ILE A 649 30.34 -23.19 11.63
N ARG A 650 30.77 -22.85 12.84
CA ARG A 650 32.02 -22.11 13.06
C ARG A 650 32.99 -22.91 13.92
N GLN A 651 34.27 -22.71 13.64
CA GLN A 651 35.34 -23.25 14.48
C GLN A 651 35.44 -22.45 15.78
N LYS A 652 35.61 -23.16 16.90
CA LYS A 652 35.80 -22.58 18.22
C LYS A 652 37.17 -21.89 18.32
N PRO A 653 37.28 -20.70 18.91
CA PRO A 653 38.57 -20.02 19.10
C PRO A 653 39.57 -20.89 19.88
N GLY A 654 40.84 -20.89 19.47
CA GLY A 654 41.92 -21.54 20.22
C GLY A 654 41.98 -23.07 20.11
N THR A 655 41.16 -23.70 19.27
CA THR A 655 41.11 -25.17 19.11
C THR A 655 42.09 -25.74 18.07
N GLY A 656 42.85 -24.86 17.38
CA GLY A 656 43.80 -25.22 16.33
C GLY A 656 43.12 -25.74 15.06
N GLU A 657 43.81 -25.71 13.90
CA GLU A 657 43.32 -26.36 12.69
C GLU A 657 43.16 -27.85 12.94
N GLY A 658 41.92 -28.34 12.93
CA GLY A 658 41.63 -29.64 13.50
C GLY A 658 40.85 -30.51 12.54
N VAL A 659 41.56 -31.37 11.84
CA VAL A 659 41.02 -32.47 11.02
C VAL A 659 39.94 -33.24 11.81
N LEU A 660 38.76 -33.40 11.23
CA LEU A 660 37.77 -34.39 11.66
C LEU A 660 38.18 -35.73 11.06
N ALA A 661 38.29 -36.77 11.89
CA ALA A 661 38.70 -38.10 11.44
C ALA A 661 37.67 -38.78 10.50
N GLY A 662 36.43 -38.30 10.50
CA GLY A 662 35.33 -38.84 9.68
C GLY A 662 34.40 -37.77 9.13
N GLN A 663 33.34 -38.22 8.47
CA GLN A 663 32.31 -37.35 7.91
C GLN A 663 31.31 -36.93 8.99
N PHE A 664 30.94 -35.66 8.95
CA PHE A 664 29.87 -35.06 9.72
C PHE A 664 28.77 -34.61 8.77
N LYS A 665 27.50 -34.79 9.16
CA LYS A 665 26.37 -34.16 8.48
C LYS A 665 25.45 -33.48 9.49
N LEU A 666 25.10 -32.22 9.22
CA LEU A 666 23.99 -31.53 9.88
C LEU A 666 22.83 -31.43 8.90
N HIS A 667 21.75 -32.13 9.22
CA HIS A 667 20.49 -32.09 8.49
C HIS A 667 19.62 -31.00 9.11
N VAL A 668 19.25 -30.00 8.31
CA VAL A 668 18.25 -28.99 8.67
C VAL A 668 16.95 -29.40 7.99
N LEU A 669 16.06 -30.01 8.78
CA LEU A 669 14.79 -30.58 8.31
C LEU A 669 13.77 -29.48 8.03
N ASN A 670 13.76 -28.44 8.86
CA ASN A 670 12.94 -27.26 8.69
C ASN A 670 13.67 -26.01 9.20
N LEU A 671 13.42 -24.86 8.57
CA LEU A 671 13.81 -23.55 9.06
C LEU A 671 12.63 -22.59 8.90
N ASP A 672 11.87 -22.41 9.97
CA ASP A 672 10.68 -21.55 10.04
C ASP A 672 11.05 -20.14 10.50
N LEU A 673 10.37 -19.15 9.95
CA LEU A 673 10.50 -17.76 10.36
C LEU A 673 9.12 -17.18 10.68
N ASP A 674 8.83 -17.04 11.97
CA ASP A 674 7.63 -16.33 12.43
C ASP A 674 7.90 -14.83 12.53
N PHE A 675 6.87 -14.03 12.23
CA PHE A 675 6.92 -12.57 12.32
C PHE A 675 5.73 -12.02 13.09
N VAL A 676 6.02 -11.12 14.03
CA VAL A 676 5.04 -10.29 14.72
C VAL A 676 5.36 -8.83 14.42
N GLY A 677 4.49 -8.17 13.64
CA GLY A 677 4.66 -6.77 13.26
C GLY A 677 4.62 -5.82 14.46
N LYS A 678 5.35 -4.71 14.35
CA LYS A 678 5.22 -3.61 15.31
C LYS A 678 3.79 -3.08 15.27
N GLU A 679 3.08 -3.15 16.40
CA GLU A 679 1.74 -2.57 16.52
C GLU A 679 1.79 -1.05 16.37
N ARG A 680 0.77 -0.50 15.71
CA ARG A 680 0.57 0.96 15.60
C ARG A 680 0.16 1.48 16.97
N ASP A 681 0.79 2.55 17.42
CA ASP A 681 0.35 3.26 18.62
C ASP A 681 -1.05 3.85 18.36
N LEU A 682 -2.05 3.30 19.04
CA LEU A 682 -3.46 3.69 18.90
C LEU A 682 -3.78 4.98 19.68
N ASP A 683 -2.88 5.43 20.57
CA ASP A 683 -3.08 6.65 21.37
C ASP A 683 -2.75 7.93 20.59
N VAL A 684 -2.36 7.82 19.31
CA VAL A 684 -2.21 8.97 18.41
C VAL A 684 -3.59 9.47 17.99
N VAL A 685 -4.17 10.35 18.81
CA VAL A 685 -5.42 11.06 18.53
C VAL A 685 -5.21 12.05 17.37
N VAL A 686 -6.10 11.97 16.38
CA VAL A 686 -6.13 12.80 15.15
C VAL A 686 -6.64 14.21 15.41
#